data_AF-A0A354WCE9-F1
#
_entry.id   AF-A0A354WCE9-F1
#
_cell.length_a   1.000
_cell.length_b   1.000
_cell.length_c   1.000
_cell.angle_alpha   90.00
_cell.angle_beta   90.00
_cell.angle_gamma   90.00
#
_symmetry.space_group_name_H-M   'P 1'
#
loop_
_entity.id
_entity.type
_entity.pdbx_description
1 polymer ?
#
loop_
_entity_poly.entity_id
_entity_poly.type
_entity_poly.pdbx_seq_one_letter_code
_entity_poly.pdbx_strand_id
1 'polypeptide(L)'
;PRPVTPVIVPQTPVSPPRSTTPPPAPSVTATRTLPNTPAVPSSFIDPSEQIAPAGLEVQPGNQPIEELTAIAMRQELIDLLGRFENALIASNSGNIPINLQVASTQLTAGTGGSLASANFKKSDQIITKAREVIKNFPELVAQQNWTEARHQWLEIRQQLWQNYPTEGERLGAEIRAVWLDRGTIVKARSEAGLAQVFDRLAAAGINTVYFETINAGYPIYPSRVAPAQNPLIQGWNPLEAAVKLAHQRGMELHAWIWVFAVGNDRHNQLLGQPSSFLSPVIQAHPDWININNYGELRNTRDRKVYLDPANREARAYLMRLINEITAYNVDGLQLDYIRYPFQDPSGSYTYGYGKAGREQFQQLTGVDPVNITPKNHQLWNQWLQFKTEQVTSFVAEVSHFLKQQKPNVILSVAVFSNPEQERVMKIQQQWEVWAKKGYVDLIVPMTYAMDTNRLQRITQPLTQEQKLGSALISPSIKLLNISEIVAIDQLQSLRDLPTGGYSIFAVESIGNNLQNYFHRTQNHSSKTQPPIPYRQPFAAAHDRYLALKREWSFLLANEQLWIRDGELKSLSIQAEDLAQTLKQLEDNPSPQTLGIAQQKLATFQKQFQISMRLQALERPYQVSSWGNRLASIEMLLRYGERRIRN
;
A
#
# COMPACT_ATOMS: atom_id res chain seq x y z
N PRO A 1 -26.32 1.96 -93.03
CA PRO A 1 -24.95 1.78 -92.52
C PRO A 1 -24.85 0.50 -91.68
N ARG A 2 -24.47 -0.60 -92.33
CA ARG A 2 -24.31 -1.93 -91.72
C ARG A 2 -23.01 -1.97 -90.89
N PRO A 3 -22.99 -2.62 -89.71
CA PRO A 3 -21.77 -2.77 -88.93
C PRO A 3 -20.88 -3.86 -89.52
N VAL A 4 -19.59 -3.56 -89.65
CA VAL A 4 -18.56 -4.46 -90.14
C VAL A 4 -18.06 -5.34 -88.99
N THR A 5 -18.25 -6.65 -89.15
CA THR A 5 -17.74 -7.71 -88.29
C THR A 5 -16.24 -7.92 -88.53
N PRO A 6 -15.37 -7.95 -87.50
CA PRO A 6 -13.97 -8.34 -87.66
C PRO A 6 -13.76 -9.86 -87.53
N VAL A 7 -12.68 -10.29 -88.18
CA VAL A 7 -12.19 -11.64 -88.45
C VAL A 7 -11.77 -12.40 -87.18
N ILE A 8 -12.05 -13.71 -87.17
CA ILE A 8 -11.64 -14.70 -86.15
C ILE A 8 -10.21 -15.19 -86.45
N VAL A 9 -9.32 -15.13 -85.44
CA VAL A 9 -7.96 -15.71 -85.44
C VAL A 9 -7.91 -16.86 -84.41
N PRO A 10 -7.19 -17.97 -84.65
CA PRO A 10 -7.25 -19.16 -83.78
C PRO A 10 -6.62 -18.94 -82.40
N GLN A 11 -7.26 -19.51 -81.37
CA GLN A 11 -6.82 -19.48 -79.98
C GLN A 11 -5.66 -20.46 -79.74
N THR A 12 -4.51 -19.94 -79.29
CA THR A 12 -3.47 -20.72 -78.59
C THR A 12 -3.75 -20.71 -77.07
N PRO A 13 -3.39 -21.77 -76.31
CA PRO A 13 -3.76 -21.87 -74.89
C PRO A 13 -3.07 -20.79 -74.05
N VAL A 14 -3.85 -20.11 -73.20
CA VAL A 14 -3.38 -19.08 -72.27
C VAL A 14 -2.83 -19.76 -71.01
N SER A 15 -1.53 -19.58 -70.74
CA SER A 15 -0.91 -19.92 -69.46
C SER A 15 -1.44 -19.02 -68.34
N PRO A 16 -1.68 -19.53 -67.12
CA PRO A 16 -2.27 -18.75 -66.03
C PRO A 16 -1.35 -17.61 -65.53
N PRO A 17 -1.92 -16.52 -64.98
CA PRO A 17 -1.16 -15.34 -64.60
C PRO A 17 -0.21 -15.63 -63.42
N ARG A 18 1.04 -15.17 -63.55
CA ARG A 18 2.02 -15.12 -62.46
C ARG A 18 1.50 -14.20 -61.36
N SER A 19 1.18 -14.77 -60.20
CA SER A 19 0.96 -14.03 -58.96
C SER A 19 2.27 -13.39 -58.51
N THR A 20 2.36 -12.06 -58.55
CA THR A 20 3.42 -11.32 -57.86
C THR A 20 3.05 -11.21 -56.38
N THR A 21 3.51 -12.18 -55.59
CA THR A 21 3.46 -12.16 -54.12
C THR A 21 4.37 -11.03 -53.59
N PRO A 22 3.95 -10.25 -52.59
CA PRO A 22 4.87 -9.38 -51.85
C PRO A 22 5.95 -10.24 -51.18
N PRO A 23 7.18 -9.72 -50.99
CA PRO A 23 8.22 -10.48 -50.31
C PRO A 23 7.72 -10.87 -48.90
N PRO A 24 7.99 -12.09 -48.45
CA PRO A 24 7.55 -12.54 -47.12
C PRO A 24 8.18 -11.63 -46.06
N ALA A 25 7.38 -11.22 -45.09
CA ALA A 25 7.88 -10.63 -43.85
C ALA A 25 8.98 -11.54 -43.29
N PRO A 26 10.09 -11.00 -42.74
CA PRO A 26 11.15 -11.83 -42.20
C PRO A 26 10.56 -12.71 -41.10
N SER A 27 10.47 -14.01 -41.39
CA SER A 27 10.12 -15.02 -40.42
C SER A 27 11.26 -15.06 -39.41
N VAL A 28 11.04 -14.44 -38.24
CA VAL A 28 11.84 -14.75 -37.06
C VAL A 28 11.46 -16.17 -36.67
N THR A 29 12.17 -17.15 -37.23
CA THR A 29 12.05 -18.56 -36.86
C THR A 29 12.66 -18.72 -35.48
N ALA A 30 11.92 -18.32 -34.44
CA ALA A 30 12.20 -18.70 -33.07
C ALA A 30 11.65 -20.11 -32.80
N THR A 31 12.11 -21.11 -33.57
CA THR A 31 11.98 -22.52 -33.15
C THR A 31 13.09 -22.83 -32.16
N ARG A 32 13.02 -22.20 -30.98
CA ARG A 32 13.47 -22.88 -29.77
C ARG A 32 12.18 -23.37 -29.13
N THR A 33 11.85 -24.65 -29.35
CA THR A 33 10.89 -25.35 -28.51
C THR A 33 11.24 -25.01 -27.08
N LEU A 34 10.35 -24.27 -26.40
CA LEU A 34 10.52 -23.95 -24.99
C LEU A 34 10.74 -25.30 -24.29
N PRO A 35 11.88 -25.53 -23.61
CA PRO A 35 12.01 -26.73 -22.80
C PRO A 35 10.80 -26.75 -21.87
N ASN A 36 10.14 -27.91 -21.77
CA ASN A 36 9.00 -28.15 -20.88
C ASN A 36 9.24 -27.38 -19.58
N THR A 37 8.55 -26.25 -19.41
CA THR A 37 8.78 -25.44 -18.23
C THR A 37 8.27 -26.29 -17.07
N PRO A 38 9.13 -26.63 -16.08
CA PRO A 38 8.72 -27.51 -15.00
C PRO A 38 7.47 -26.93 -14.34
N ALA A 39 6.54 -27.82 -13.98
CA ALA A 39 5.36 -27.46 -13.19
C ALA A 39 5.80 -26.58 -12.00
N VAL A 40 5.02 -25.55 -11.69
CA VAL A 40 5.33 -24.63 -10.58
C VAL A 40 5.45 -25.45 -9.30
N PRO A 41 6.63 -25.50 -8.66
CA PRO A 41 6.77 -26.21 -7.39
C PRO A 41 5.78 -25.66 -6.37
N SER A 42 5.19 -26.51 -5.54
CA SER A 42 4.32 -26.07 -4.43
C SER A 42 5.03 -25.13 -3.45
N SER A 43 6.37 -25.15 -3.42
CA SER A 43 7.23 -24.29 -2.60
C SER A 43 7.62 -22.95 -3.25
N PHE A 44 7.19 -22.68 -4.49
CA PHE A 44 7.51 -21.43 -5.17
C PHE A 44 6.76 -20.26 -4.52
N ILE A 45 7.51 -19.25 -4.08
CA ILE A 45 6.94 -18.01 -3.54
C ILE A 45 7.24 -16.88 -4.53
N ASP A 46 6.18 -16.34 -5.11
CA ASP A 46 6.26 -15.14 -5.92
C ASP A 46 6.90 -14.00 -5.11
N PRO A 47 7.94 -13.32 -5.63
CA PRO A 47 8.54 -12.17 -4.94
C PRO A 47 7.55 -11.09 -4.49
N SER A 48 6.44 -10.85 -5.20
CA SER A 48 5.36 -9.94 -4.75
C SER A 48 4.53 -10.47 -3.59
N GLU A 49 4.60 -11.77 -3.33
CA GLU A 49 3.93 -12.43 -2.21
C GLU A 49 4.87 -12.66 -1.02
N GLN A 50 6.16 -12.32 -1.11
CA GLN A 50 7.11 -12.51 -0.03
C GLN A 50 6.77 -11.68 1.19
N ILE A 51 6.91 -12.29 2.36
CA ILE A 51 6.78 -11.65 3.66
C ILE A 51 8.18 -11.58 4.25
N ALA A 52 8.59 -10.41 4.75
CA ALA A 52 9.86 -10.26 5.41
C ALA A 52 9.90 -11.13 6.68
N PRO A 53 10.99 -11.90 6.91
CA PRO A 53 11.10 -12.76 8.08
C PRO A 53 11.07 -11.93 9.37
N ALA A 54 10.77 -12.60 10.47
CA ALA A 54 10.70 -12.01 11.79
C ALA A 54 11.96 -11.17 12.05
N GLY A 55 11.73 -9.99 12.60
CA GLY A 55 12.77 -9.04 12.89
C GLY A 55 13.60 -9.41 14.12
N LEU A 56 13.01 -10.19 15.01
CA LEU A 56 13.61 -10.65 16.25
C LEU A 56 12.97 -12.00 16.63
N GLU A 57 13.78 -13.06 16.61
CA GLU A 57 13.36 -14.38 17.06
C GLU A 57 13.98 -14.69 18.43
N VAL A 58 13.12 -14.86 19.44
CA VAL A 58 13.52 -15.26 20.79
C VAL A 58 12.90 -16.63 21.06
N GLN A 59 13.75 -17.57 21.45
CA GLN A 59 13.35 -18.93 21.83
C GLN A 59 13.74 -19.20 23.28
N PRO A 60 13.04 -20.07 24.02
CA PRO A 60 13.49 -20.53 25.33
C PRO A 60 14.89 -21.15 25.28
N GLY A 61 15.66 -21.05 26.37
CA GLY A 61 16.95 -21.73 26.52
C GLY A 61 18.00 -20.91 27.25
N ASN A 62 19.21 -21.47 27.38
CA ASN A 62 20.31 -20.88 28.14
C ASN A 62 21.48 -20.39 27.27
N GLN A 63 21.29 -20.25 25.97
CA GLN A 63 22.34 -19.75 25.08
C GLN A 63 22.70 -18.29 25.43
N PRO A 64 23.94 -17.83 25.26
CA PRO A 64 24.28 -16.42 25.50
C PRO A 64 23.36 -15.45 24.73
N ILE A 65 23.10 -14.27 25.29
CA ILE A 65 22.41 -13.18 24.58
C ILE A 65 23.47 -12.17 24.18
N GLU A 66 23.72 -12.02 22.88
CA GLU A 66 24.63 -11.00 22.37
C GLU A 66 24.12 -9.59 22.67
N GLU A 67 25.01 -8.62 22.83
CA GLU A 67 24.68 -7.24 23.22
C GLU A 67 23.63 -6.60 22.30
N LEU A 68 23.82 -6.66 20.98
CA LEU A 68 22.86 -6.11 20.01
C LEU A 68 21.50 -6.83 20.08
N THR A 69 21.50 -8.14 20.34
CA THR A 69 20.27 -8.92 20.53
C THR A 69 19.56 -8.51 21.81
N ALA A 70 20.28 -8.31 22.92
CA ALA A 70 19.72 -7.83 24.18
C ALA A 70 19.07 -6.44 24.02
N ILE A 71 19.73 -5.53 23.30
CA ILE A 71 19.19 -4.20 22.98
C ILE A 71 17.90 -4.34 22.16
N ALA A 72 17.90 -5.16 21.11
CA ALA A 72 16.72 -5.39 20.27
C ALA A 72 15.56 -6.02 21.06
N MET A 73 15.85 -7.00 21.93
CA MET A 73 14.87 -7.63 22.81
C MET A 73 14.21 -6.61 23.74
N ARG A 74 15.01 -5.80 24.43
CA ARG A 74 14.49 -4.77 25.34
C ARG A 74 13.69 -3.71 24.59
N GLN A 75 14.19 -3.25 23.43
CA GLN A 75 13.49 -2.26 22.63
C GLN A 75 12.13 -2.77 22.14
N GLU A 76 12.03 -4.03 21.73
CA GLU A 76 10.74 -4.58 21.30
C GLU A 76 9.72 -4.66 22.45
N LEU A 77 10.14 -4.94 23.68
CA LEU A 77 9.22 -4.86 24.83
C LEU A 77 8.76 -3.42 25.10
N ILE A 78 9.66 -2.45 24.97
CA ILE A 78 9.32 -1.02 25.10
C ILE A 78 8.30 -0.62 24.03
N ASP A 79 8.54 -1.02 22.78
CA ASP A 79 7.66 -0.67 21.66
C ASP A 79 6.31 -1.38 21.75
N LEU A 80 6.28 -2.67 22.12
CA LEU A 80 5.04 -3.42 22.33
C LEU A 80 4.22 -2.84 23.50
N LEU A 81 4.86 -2.52 24.62
CA LEU A 81 4.18 -1.85 25.74
C LEU A 81 3.62 -0.50 25.32
N GLY A 82 4.38 0.28 24.55
CA GLY A 82 3.93 1.56 24.03
C GLY A 82 2.71 1.45 23.11
N ARG A 83 2.71 0.48 22.17
CA ARG A 83 1.55 0.18 21.31
C ARG A 83 0.34 -0.25 22.13
N PHE A 84 0.55 -1.11 23.12
CA PHE A 84 -0.49 -1.55 24.05
C PHE A 84 -1.13 -0.36 24.79
N GLU A 85 -0.32 0.53 25.36
CA GLU A 85 -0.79 1.72 26.08
C GLU A 85 -1.54 2.67 25.15
N ASN A 86 -1.02 2.93 23.94
CA ASN A 86 -1.70 3.77 22.96
C ASN A 86 -3.06 3.18 22.54
N ALA A 87 -3.12 1.88 22.28
CA ALA A 87 -4.38 1.19 21.96
C ALA A 87 -5.38 1.28 23.13
N LEU A 88 -4.89 1.19 24.37
CA LEU A 88 -5.71 1.29 25.57
C LEU A 88 -6.26 2.72 25.73
N ILE A 89 -5.45 3.74 25.51
CA ILE A 89 -5.86 5.15 25.58
C ILE A 89 -6.88 5.46 24.49
N ALA A 90 -6.63 5.02 23.25
CA ALA A 90 -7.58 5.18 22.15
C ALA A 90 -8.94 4.52 22.48
N SER A 91 -8.91 3.29 23.01
CA SER A 91 -10.12 2.56 23.44
C SER A 91 -10.94 3.28 24.51
N ASN A 92 -10.33 4.09 25.37
CA ASN A 92 -10.99 4.68 26.54
C ASN A 92 -11.26 6.19 26.41
N SER A 93 -10.61 6.87 25.46
CA SER A 93 -10.76 8.31 25.25
C SER A 93 -11.94 8.70 24.36
N GLY A 94 -12.55 7.73 23.66
CA GLY A 94 -13.55 8.01 22.61
C GLY A 94 -14.76 8.82 23.05
N ASN A 95 -15.25 8.61 24.27
CA ASN A 95 -16.45 9.27 24.81
C ASN A 95 -16.15 10.41 25.80
N ILE A 96 -14.89 10.83 25.90
CA ILE A 96 -14.47 11.84 26.87
C ILE A 96 -14.58 13.24 26.24
N PRO A 97 -15.21 14.22 26.93
CA PRO A 97 -15.18 15.61 26.49
C PRO A 97 -13.75 16.15 26.36
N ILE A 98 -13.49 16.94 25.32
CA ILE A 98 -12.20 17.62 25.18
C ILE A 98 -12.12 18.73 26.23
N ASN A 99 -11.19 18.59 27.18
CA ASN A 99 -10.94 19.60 28.20
C ASN A 99 -9.46 19.55 28.64
N LEU A 100 -8.67 20.49 28.12
CA LEU A 100 -7.25 20.66 28.47
C LEU A 100 -7.04 21.71 29.58
N GLN A 101 -8.10 22.19 30.24
CA GLN A 101 -8.03 23.18 31.33
C GLN A 101 -8.09 22.56 32.73
N VAL A 102 -8.41 21.27 32.84
CA VAL A 102 -8.68 20.56 34.12
C VAL A 102 -7.52 20.60 35.13
N ALA A 103 -6.30 20.92 34.71
CA ALA A 103 -5.13 20.80 35.56
C ALA A 103 -4.87 21.95 36.56
N SER A 104 -5.74 22.97 36.68
CA SER A 104 -5.42 24.12 37.55
C SER A 104 -6.45 24.51 38.61
N THR A 105 -7.60 23.84 38.70
CA THR A 105 -8.61 24.19 39.73
C THR A 105 -9.40 22.98 40.20
N GLN A 106 -8.83 22.19 41.12
CA GLN A 106 -9.49 21.49 42.24
C GLN A 106 -8.65 20.29 42.72
N LEU A 107 -7.60 20.57 43.50
CA LEU A 107 -7.19 19.68 44.59
C LEU A 107 -8.20 19.88 45.73
N THR A 108 -9.41 19.37 45.55
CA THR A 108 -10.32 19.13 46.67
C THR A 108 -10.59 17.64 46.68
N ALA A 109 -10.12 16.98 47.74
CA ALA A 109 -10.51 15.64 48.10
C ALA A 109 -12.03 15.57 48.22
N GLY A 110 -12.69 15.24 47.11
CA GLY A 110 -14.12 15.13 46.99
C GLY A 110 -14.39 14.05 45.96
N THR A 111 -14.60 12.83 46.45
CA THR A 111 -15.28 11.68 45.83
C THR A 111 -15.66 11.78 44.34
N GLY A 112 -14.68 12.03 43.47
CA GLY A 112 -14.78 11.95 42.03
C GLY A 112 -14.16 10.62 41.61
N GLY A 113 -15.00 9.60 41.46
CA GLY A 113 -14.56 8.26 41.07
C GLY A 113 -13.69 8.33 39.81
N SER A 114 -12.50 7.76 39.90
CA SER A 114 -11.60 7.46 38.78
C SER A 114 -12.41 7.10 37.52
N LEU A 115 -12.35 7.97 36.51
CA LEU A 115 -12.99 7.82 35.19
C LEU A 115 -12.42 6.65 34.39
N ALA A 116 -11.38 5.97 34.90
CA ALA A 116 -10.83 4.77 34.32
C ALA A 116 -11.90 3.68 34.27
N SER A 117 -12.21 3.21 33.04
CA SER A 117 -13.06 2.05 32.84
C SER A 117 -12.50 0.84 33.59
N ALA A 118 -13.35 -0.14 33.91
CA ALA A 118 -12.90 -1.38 34.54
C ALA A 118 -11.81 -2.10 33.73
N ASN A 119 -11.78 -1.90 32.40
CA ASN A 119 -10.74 -2.45 31.53
C ASN A 119 -9.40 -1.72 31.70
N PHE A 120 -9.43 -0.39 31.80
CA PHE A 120 -8.23 0.41 32.04
C PHE A 120 -7.53 0.01 33.35
N LYS A 121 -8.29 -0.14 34.44
CA LYS A 121 -7.76 -0.59 35.74
C LYS A 121 -7.23 -2.02 35.74
N LYS A 122 -7.83 -2.93 34.96
CA LYS A 122 -7.33 -4.31 34.80
C LYS A 122 -5.98 -4.33 34.08
N SER A 123 -5.77 -3.42 33.14
CA SER A 123 -4.51 -3.31 32.39
C SER A 123 -3.35 -2.75 33.22
N ASP A 124 -3.60 -2.04 34.33
CA ASP A 124 -2.54 -1.45 35.15
C ASP A 124 -1.57 -2.50 35.72
N GLN A 125 -2.07 -3.68 36.09
CA GLN A 125 -1.25 -4.76 36.63
C GLN A 125 -0.26 -5.28 35.57
N ILE A 126 -0.73 -5.53 34.35
CA ILE A 126 0.14 -6.03 33.28
C ILE A 126 1.13 -4.95 32.80
N ILE A 127 0.71 -3.69 32.74
CA ILE A 127 1.60 -2.56 32.43
C ILE A 127 2.71 -2.45 33.47
N THR A 128 2.37 -2.54 34.76
CA THR A 128 3.36 -2.48 35.86
C THR A 128 4.37 -3.61 35.77
N LYS A 129 3.89 -4.85 35.57
CA LYS A 129 4.75 -6.01 35.38
C LYS A 129 5.66 -5.85 34.16
N ALA A 130 5.13 -5.31 33.06
CA ALA A 130 5.91 -5.09 31.84
C ALA A 130 7.04 -4.08 32.05
N ARG A 131 6.76 -2.99 32.76
CA ARG A 131 7.78 -1.99 33.13
C ARG A 131 8.87 -2.58 34.01
N GLU A 132 8.50 -3.40 34.97
CA GLU A 132 9.46 -4.09 35.83
C GLU A 132 10.37 -5.03 35.03
N VAL A 133 9.81 -5.86 34.15
CA VAL A 133 10.61 -6.74 33.28
C VAL A 133 11.55 -5.92 32.38
N ILE A 134 11.06 -4.87 31.73
CA ILE A 134 11.88 -3.98 30.88
C ILE A 134 13.02 -3.32 31.65
N LYS A 135 12.77 -2.93 32.91
CA LYS A 135 13.75 -2.30 33.80
C LYS A 135 14.81 -3.29 34.26
N ASN A 136 14.42 -4.51 34.62
CA ASN A 136 15.31 -5.52 35.18
C ASN A 136 16.05 -6.33 34.11
N PHE A 137 15.57 -6.35 32.86
CA PHE A 137 16.15 -7.12 31.77
C PHE A 137 17.66 -6.89 31.54
N PRO A 138 18.20 -5.64 31.53
CA PRO A 138 19.64 -5.42 31.39
C PRO A 138 20.48 -6.07 32.48
N GLU A 139 19.98 -6.13 33.72
CA GLU A 139 20.68 -6.74 34.85
C GLU A 139 20.76 -8.26 34.69
N LEU A 140 19.67 -8.91 34.26
CA LEU A 140 19.67 -10.35 33.97
C LEU A 140 20.69 -10.71 32.87
N VAL A 141 20.80 -9.86 31.84
CA VAL A 141 21.79 -10.00 30.77
C VAL A 141 23.22 -9.79 31.31
N ALA A 142 23.45 -8.76 32.13
CA ALA A 142 24.76 -8.49 32.73
C ALA A 142 25.24 -9.60 33.66
N GLN A 143 24.32 -10.21 34.41
CA GLN A 143 24.58 -11.36 35.29
C GLN A 143 24.67 -12.69 34.54
N GLN A 144 24.53 -12.70 33.21
CA GLN A 144 24.53 -13.90 32.37
C GLN A 144 23.40 -14.89 32.72
N ASN A 145 22.30 -14.41 33.29
CA ASN A 145 21.12 -15.21 33.61
C ASN A 145 20.22 -15.35 32.37
N TRP A 146 20.74 -16.04 31.35
CA TRP A 146 20.16 -16.13 30.01
C TRP A 146 18.79 -16.82 29.96
N THR A 147 18.61 -17.83 30.81
CA THR A 147 17.37 -18.59 30.90
C THR A 147 16.25 -17.71 31.43
N GLU A 148 16.50 -17.00 32.53
CA GLU A 148 15.50 -16.12 33.15
C GLU A 148 15.21 -14.91 32.26
N ALA A 149 16.22 -14.29 31.65
CA ALA A 149 16.04 -13.18 30.72
C ALA A 149 15.08 -13.54 29.56
N ARG A 150 15.26 -14.72 28.96
CA ARG A 150 14.37 -15.22 27.89
C ARG A 150 12.99 -15.58 28.41
N HIS A 151 12.91 -16.25 29.55
CA HIS A 151 11.64 -16.63 30.16
C HIS A 151 10.78 -15.39 30.42
N GLN A 152 11.31 -14.39 31.14
CA GLN A 152 10.58 -13.15 31.42
C GLN A 152 10.19 -12.40 30.15
N TRP A 153 11.08 -12.33 29.16
CA TRP A 153 10.79 -11.67 27.88
C TRP A 153 9.63 -12.34 27.13
N LEU A 154 9.64 -13.67 27.02
CA LEU A 154 8.60 -14.43 26.33
C LEU A 154 7.28 -14.36 27.08
N GLU A 155 7.32 -14.53 28.40
CA GLU A 155 6.14 -14.50 29.26
C GLU A 155 5.43 -13.13 29.18
N ILE A 156 6.18 -12.03 29.35
CA ILE A 156 5.56 -10.71 29.37
C ILE A 156 5.00 -10.30 28.01
N ARG A 157 5.69 -10.66 26.93
CA ARG A 157 5.21 -10.44 25.55
C ARG A 157 3.89 -11.17 25.34
N GLN A 158 3.81 -12.44 25.74
CA GLN A 158 2.58 -13.22 25.63
C GLN A 158 1.46 -12.63 26.47
N GLN A 159 1.73 -12.18 27.70
CA GLN A 159 0.72 -11.58 28.57
C GLN A 159 0.20 -10.24 28.03
N LEU A 160 1.07 -9.39 27.45
CA LEU A 160 0.65 -8.17 26.75
C LEU A 160 -0.28 -8.49 25.58
N TRP A 161 0.05 -9.49 24.78
CA TRP A 161 -0.77 -9.94 23.66
C TRP A 161 -2.12 -10.55 24.08
N GLN A 162 -2.15 -11.34 25.15
CA GLN A 162 -3.40 -11.90 25.70
C GLN A 162 -4.35 -10.83 26.24
N ASN A 163 -3.81 -9.70 26.72
CA ASN A 163 -4.58 -8.61 27.31
C ASN A 163 -4.71 -7.40 26.37
N TYR A 164 -4.36 -7.55 25.08
CA TYR A 164 -4.28 -6.43 24.16
C TYR A 164 -5.66 -5.76 23.97
N PRO A 165 -5.76 -4.42 23.94
CA PRO A 165 -7.04 -3.73 23.75
C PRO A 165 -7.67 -4.03 22.39
N THR A 166 -8.78 -4.78 22.42
CA THR A 166 -9.55 -5.20 21.22
C THR A 166 -10.95 -4.57 21.12
N GLU A 167 -11.25 -3.66 22.05
CA GLU A 167 -12.51 -2.93 22.14
C GLU A 167 -12.29 -1.42 21.99
N GLY A 168 -13.40 -0.68 21.91
CA GLY A 168 -13.44 0.78 21.92
C GLY A 168 -13.11 1.40 20.57
N GLU A 169 -13.73 2.53 20.28
CA GLU A 169 -13.54 3.21 19.00
C GLU A 169 -12.10 3.72 18.84
N ARG A 170 -11.53 3.54 17.65
CA ARG A 170 -10.26 4.14 17.25
C ARG A 170 -10.60 5.43 16.48
N LEU A 171 -10.69 6.54 17.22
CA LEU A 171 -11.04 7.84 16.65
C LEU A 171 -9.91 8.41 15.77
N GLY A 172 -10.29 9.26 14.82
CA GLY A 172 -9.39 9.84 13.84
C GLY A 172 -9.59 9.22 12.46
N ALA A 173 -9.81 10.07 11.47
CA ALA A 173 -10.01 9.70 10.08
C ALA A 173 -8.83 8.91 9.51
N GLU A 174 -9.06 7.71 8.99
CA GLU A 174 -8.02 6.88 8.38
C GLU A 174 -8.51 6.19 7.11
N ILE A 175 -7.57 6.00 6.16
CA ILE A 175 -7.77 5.07 5.04
C ILE A 175 -7.78 3.66 5.63
N ARG A 176 -8.85 2.91 5.39
CA ARG A 176 -9.01 1.51 5.80
C ARG A 176 -9.27 0.72 4.55
N ALA A 177 -8.18 0.36 3.88
CA ALA A 177 -8.22 -0.24 2.55
C ALA A 177 -8.00 -1.76 2.58
N VAL A 178 -8.56 -2.46 1.59
CA VAL A 178 -8.34 -3.90 1.43
C VAL A 178 -8.25 -4.29 -0.04
N TRP A 179 -7.36 -5.23 -0.39
CA TRP A 179 -7.38 -5.88 -1.70
C TRP A 179 -8.42 -6.98 -1.76
N LEU A 180 -9.33 -6.89 -2.73
CA LEU A 180 -10.30 -7.92 -3.05
C LEU A 180 -9.83 -8.65 -4.31
N ASP A 181 -9.29 -9.85 -4.10
CA ASP A 181 -8.62 -10.67 -5.11
C ASP A 181 -9.61 -11.40 -6.04
N ARG A 182 -9.12 -11.78 -7.22
CA ARG A 182 -9.86 -12.56 -8.24
C ARG A 182 -10.43 -13.86 -7.68
N GLY A 183 -9.73 -14.53 -6.77
CA GLY A 183 -10.23 -15.75 -6.13
C GLY A 183 -11.53 -15.48 -5.38
N THR A 184 -11.58 -14.40 -4.61
CA THR A 184 -12.79 -13.91 -3.95
C THR A 184 -13.90 -13.53 -4.95
N ILE A 185 -13.56 -12.82 -6.04
CA ILE A 185 -14.53 -12.44 -7.10
C ILE A 185 -15.15 -13.68 -7.76
N VAL A 186 -14.32 -14.66 -8.15
CA VAL A 186 -14.78 -15.91 -8.79
C VAL A 186 -15.67 -16.72 -7.84
N LYS A 187 -15.33 -16.77 -6.54
CA LYS A 187 -16.15 -17.45 -5.52
C LYS A 187 -17.51 -16.78 -5.32
N ALA A 188 -17.61 -15.47 -5.51
CA ALA A 188 -18.86 -14.71 -5.35
C ALA A 188 -19.91 -15.07 -6.42
N ARG A 189 -19.49 -15.45 -7.64
CA ARG A 189 -20.32 -15.94 -8.77
C ARG A 189 -21.40 -15.00 -9.32
N SER A 190 -21.81 -13.96 -8.59
CA SER A 190 -22.92 -13.06 -8.92
C SER A 190 -22.85 -11.78 -8.11
N GLU A 191 -23.65 -10.76 -8.49
CA GLU A 191 -23.83 -9.55 -7.69
C GLU A 191 -24.31 -9.86 -6.26
N ALA A 192 -25.23 -10.80 -6.08
CA ALA A 192 -25.75 -11.16 -4.76
C ALA A 192 -24.68 -11.80 -3.85
N GLY A 193 -23.85 -12.69 -4.41
CA GLY A 193 -22.72 -13.26 -3.67
C GLY A 193 -21.65 -12.21 -3.37
N LEU A 194 -21.43 -11.26 -4.28
CA LEU A 194 -20.49 -10.16 -4.06
C LEU A 194 -21.02 -9.18 -3.00
N ALA A 195 -22.34 -8.94 -2.94
CA ALA A 195 -22.98 -8.11 -1.93
C ALA A 195 -22.67 -8.59 -0.51
N GLN A 196 -22.68 -9.91 -0.26
CA GLN A 196 -22.30 -10.48 1.03
C GLN A 196 -20.84 -10.18 1.42
N VAL A 197 -19.93 -10.12 0.44
CA VAL A 197 -18.54 -9.72 0.69
C VAL A 197 -18.51 -8.24 1.10
N PHE A 198 -19.17 -7.37 0.33
CA PHE A 198 -19.24 -5.94 0.60
C PHE A 198 -19.94 -5.60 1.92
N ASP A 199 -20.96 -6.37 2.34
CA ASP A 199 -21.61 -6.24 3.65
C ASP A 199 -20.63 -6.50 4.80
N ARG A 200 -19.81 -7.56 4.68
CA ARG A 200 -18.78 -7.87 5.68
C ARG A 200 -17.72 -6.78 5.76
N LEU A 201 -17.29 -6.25 4.60
CA LEU A 201 -16.32 -5.16 4.55
C LEU A 201 -16.86 -3.87 5.17
N ALA A 202 -18.11 -3.51 4.86
CA ALA A 202 -18.77 -2.35 5.45
C ALA A 202 -18.97 -2.51 6.98
N ALA A 203 -19.33 -3.72 7.45
CA ALA A 203 -19.44 -4.02 8.88
C ALA A 203 -18.09 -3.93 9.62
N ALA A 204 -16.99 -4.26 8.93
CA ALA A 204 -15.62 -4.02 9.40
C ALA A 204 -15.17 -2.55 9.24
N GLY A 205 -16.01 -1.69 8.68
CA GLY A 205 -15.73 -0.29 8.38
C GLY A 205 -14.58 -0.06 7.40
N ILE A 206 -14.27 -1.03 6.54
CA ILE A 206 -13.45 -0.77 5.36
C ILE A 206 -14.12 0.36 4.56
N ASN A 207 -13.33 1.35 4.14
CA ASN A 207 -13.83 2.50 3.36
C ASN A 207 -13.27 2.56 1.95
N THR A 208 -12.26 1.73 1.63
CA THR A 208 -11.65 1.67 0.29
C THR A 208 -11.40 0.21 -0.10
N VAL A 209 -11.85 -0.19 -1.29
CA VAL A 209 -11.61 -1.54 -1.84
C VAL A 209 -10.74 -1.43 -3.09
N TYR A 210 -9.57 -2.06 -3.08
CA TYR A 210 -8.76 -2.30 -4.27
C TYR A 210 -9.26 -3.56 -4.97
N PHE A 211 -10.15 -3.38 -5.95
CA PHE A 211 -10.89 -4.47 -6.58
C PHE A 211 -10.15 -5.01 -7.80
N GLU A 212 -9.72 -6.28 -7.78
CA GLU A 212 -8.92 -6.86 -8.86
C GLU A 212 -9.70 -6.86 -10.19
N THR A 213 -9.33 -5.92 -11.06
CA THR A 213 -10.06 -5.58 -12.28
C THR A 213 -9.38 -6.17 -13.52
N ILE A 214 -8.04 -6.20 -13.54
CA ILE A 214 -7.24 -6.88 -14.56
C ILE A 214 -6.17 -7.73 -13.85
N ASN A 215 -6.18 -9.04 -14.12
CA ASN A 215 -5.20 -10.00 -13.60
C ASN A 215 -4.71 -10.90 -14.73
N ALA A 216 -3.40 -11.14 -14.82
CA ALA A 216 -2.79 -12.05 -15.79
C ALA A 216 -3.26 -11.83 -17.26
N GLY A 217 -3.43 -10.56 -17.65
CA GLY A 217 -3.85 -10.18 -19.01
C GLY A 217 -5.34 -10.34 -19.30
N TYR A 218 -6.15 -10.70 -18.29
CA TYR A 218 -7.60 -10.85 -18.40
C TYR A 218 -8.33 -9.79 -17.57
N PRO A 219 -9.25 -9.00 -18.15
CA PRO A 219 -10.21 -8.24 -17.39
C PRO A 219 -11.26 -9.16 -16.76
N ILE A 220 -11.76 -8.81 -15.57
CA ILE A 220 -12.93 -9.50 -14.99
C ILE A 220 -14.26 -9.00 -15.57
N TYR A 221 -14.26 -7.86 -16.27
CA TYR A 221 -15.43 -7.22 -16.88
C TYR A 221 -15.46 -7.45 -18.41
N PRO A 222 -16.61 -7.27 -19.07
CA PRO A 222 -16.70 -7.31 -20.54
C PRO A 222 -15.94 -6.13 -21.16
N SER A 223 -14.80 -6.42 -21.82
CA SER A 223 -13.95 -5.42 -22.47
C SER A 223 -14.11 -5.49 -24.00
N ARG A 224 -14.05 -4.33 -24.67
CA ARG A 224 -13.95 -4.24 -26.14
C ARG A 224 -12.51 -4.13 -26.62
N VAL A 225 -11.57 -3.97 -25.69
CA VAL A 225 -10.15 -3.74 -25.95
C VAL A 225 -9.33 -5.02 -25.72
N ALA A 226 -9.58 -5.74 -24.62
CA ALA A 226 -8.85 -6.96 -24.29
C ALA A 226 -9.21 -8.11 -25.26
N PRO A 227 -8.24 -8.94 -25.68
CA PRO A 227 -8.51 -10.05 -26.60
C PRO A 227 -9.37 -11.16 -25.99
N ALA A 228 -9.40 -11.29 -24.67
CA ALA A 228 -10.23 -12.25 -23.95
C ALA A 228 -10.58 -11.74 -22.56
N GLN A 229 -11.82 -11.98 -22.12
CA GLN A 229 -12.23 -11.82 -20.71
C GLN A 229 -11.75 -13.02 -19.88
N ASN A 230 -11.61 -12.84 -18.56
CA ASN A 230 -11.27 -13.96 -17.68
C ASN A 230 -12.33 -15.07 -17.78
N PRO A 231 -11.98 -16.30 -18.22
CA PRO A 231 -12.96 -17.35 -18.49
C PRO A 231 -13.62 -17.93 -17.22
N LEU A 232 -13.11 -17.59 -16.03
CA LEU A 232 -13.72 -17.96 -14.75
C LEU A 232 -14.89 -17.04 -14.36
N ILE A 233 -15.11 -15.94 -15.09
CA ILE A 233 -16.25 -15.04 -14.92
C ILE A 233 -17.30 -15.38 -15.98
N GLN A 234 -18.46 -15.85 -15.55
CA GLN A 234 -19.50 -16.36 -16.45
C GLN A 234 -20.83 -15.65 -16.24
N GLY A 235 -21.31 -14.95 -17.27
CA GLY A 235 -22.68 -14.44 -17.31
C GLY A 235 -22.99 -13.23 -16.41
N TRP A 236 -21.97 -12.50 -15.93
CA TRP A 236 -22.16 -11.27 -15.15
C TRP A 236 -20.97 -10.30 -15.31
N ASN A 237 -21.17 -9.05 -14.88
CA ASN A 237 -20.14 -8.00 -14.88
C ASN A 237 -19.72 -7.66 -13.43
N PRO A 238 -18.60 -8.21 -12.93
CA PRO A 238 -18.19 -7.99 -11.54
C PRO A 238 -17.78 -6.56 -11.24
N LEU A 239 -17.19 -5.82 -12.20
CA LEU A 239 -16.76 -4.43 -11.96
C LEU A 239 -17.97 -3.51 -11.76
N GLU A 240 -18.98 -3.62 -12.63
CA GLU A 240 -20.22 -2.86 -12.53
C GLU A 240 -20.95 -3.15 -11.22
N ALA A 241 -21.10 -4.43 -10.87
CA ALA A 241 -21.70 -4.86 -9.61
C ALA A 241 -20.91 -4.31 -8.40
N ALA A 242 -19.58 -4.39 -8.43
CA ALA A 242 -18.74 -3.95 -7.32
C ALA A 242 -18.83 -2.44 -7.09
N VAL A 243 -18.81 -1.61 -8.15
CA VAL A 243 -18.94 -0.15 -8.03
C VAL A 243 -20.28 0.20 -7.38
N LYS A 244 -21.38 -0.37 -7.90
CA LYS A 244 -22.71 -0.19 -7.33
C LYS A 244 -22.76 -0.58 -5.84
N LEU A 245 -22.22 -1.74 -5.49
CA LEU A 245 -22.24 -2.26 -4.12
C LEU A 245 -21.37 -1.44 -3.15
N ALA A 246 -20.23 -0.91 -3.64
CA ALA A 246 -19.36 -0.01 -2.89
C ALA A 246 -20.10 1.28 -2.55
N HIS A 247 -20.65 1.96 -3.56
CA HIS A 247 -21.33 3.24 -3.42
C HIS A 247 -22.58 3.14 -2.53
N GLN A 248 -23.35 2.06 -2.62
CA GLN A 248 -24.49 1.79 -1.73
C GLN A 248 -24.10 1.73 -0.25
N ARG A 249 -22.84 1.45 0.06
CA ARG A 249 -22.32 1.31 1.43
C ARG A 249 -21.41 2.47 1.85
N GLY A 250 -21.30 3.51 1.02
CA GLY A 250 -20.40 4.63 1.26
C GLY A 250 -18.91 4.25 1.19
N MET A 251 -18.57 3.16 0.52
CA MET A 251 -17.19 2.75 0.28
C MET A 251 -16.73 3.22 -1.08
N GLU A 252 -15.43 3.49 -1.20
CA GLU A 252 -14.79 3.72 -2.49
C GLU A 252 -14.31 2.43 -3.11
N LEU A 253 -14.44 2.34 -4.44
CA LEU A 253 -13.86 1.28 -5.24
C LEU A 253 -12.76 1.82 -6.13
N HIS A 254 -11.55 1.32 -5.90
CA HIS A 254 -10.38 1.60 -6.71
C HIS A 254 -10.11 0.36 -7.57
N ALA A 255 -10.18 0.51 -8.90
CA ALA A 255 -9.90 -0.59 -9.82
C ALA A 255 -8.42 -0.96 -9.77
N TRP A 256 -8.11 -2.16 -9.28
CA TRP A 256 -6.75 -2.68 -9.20
C TRP A 256 -6.39 -3.41 -10.49
N ILE A 257 -5.35 -2.92 -11.18
CA ILE A 257 -4.92 -3.48 -12.47
C ILE A 257 -3.45 -3.89 -12.44
N TRP A 258 -3.15 -5.06 -13.03
CA TRP A 258 -1.80 -5.43 -13.40
C TRP A 258 -1.42 -4.69 -14.68
N VAL A 259 -0.41 -3.82 -14.61
CA VAL A 259 -0.03 -2.96 -15.75
C VAL A 259 0.82 -3.72 -16.76
N PHE A 260 2.09 -3.98 -16.44
CA PHE A 260 2.99 -4.62 -17.40
C PHE A 260 2.99 -6.14 -17.29
N ALA A 261 2.60 -6.73 -16.16
CA ALA A 261 2.46 -8.18 -16.03
C ALA A 261 1.14 -8.66 -16.66
N VAL A 262 1.24 -9.46 -17.72
CA VAL A 262 0.07 -9.93 -18.50
C VAL A 262 -0.05 -11.44 -18.58
N GLY A 263 0.82 -12.22 -17.94
CA GLY A 263 0.70 -13.68 -17.89
C GLY A 263 1.23 -14.24 -16.56
N ASN A 264 0.69 -15.37 -16.12
CA ASN A 264 1.02 -16.00 -14.83
C ASN A 264 0.81 -17.52 -14.92
N ASP A 265 1.85 -18.31 -14.63
CA ASP A 265 1.79 -19.78 -14.66
C ASP A 265 0.67 -20.35 -13.78
N ARG A 266 0.52 -19.83 -12.56
CA ARG A 266 -0.51 -20.31 -11.61
C ARG A 266 -1.91 -20.05 -12.17
N HIS A 267 -2.11 -18.90 -12.80
CA HIS A 267 -3.38 -18.58 -13.44
C HIS A 267 -3.63 -19.48 -14.65
N ASN A 268 -2.63 -19.65 -15.51
CA ASN A 268 -2.72 -20.51 -16.70
C ASN A 268 -3.03 -21.96 -16.32
N GLN A 269 -2.43 -22.48 -15.25
CA GLN A 269 -2.73 -23.81 -14.73
C GLN A 269 -4.19 -23.92 -14.25
N LEU A 270 -4.72 -22.91 -13.55
CA LEU A 270 -6.14 -22.88 -13.14
C LEU A 270 -7.09 -22.90 -14.35
N LEU A 271 -6.65 -22.37 -15.49
CA LEU A 271 -7.41 -22.35 -16.74
C LEU A 271 -7.17 -23.58 -17.62
N GLY A 272 -6.33 -24.54 -17.20
CA GLY A 272 -5.96 -25.70 -18.02
C GLY A 272 -5.14 -25.36 -19.27
N GLN A 273 -4.47 -24.20 -19.30
CA GLN A 273 -3.65 -23.78 -20.42
C GLN A 273 -2.31 -24.54 -20.44
N PRO A 274 -1.73 -24.84 -21.62
CA PRO A 274 -0.42 -25.48 -21.70
C PRO A 274 0.69 -24.55 -21.18
N SER A 275 1.81 -25.10 -20.70
CA SER A 275 2.93 -24.30 -20.16
C SER A 275 3.56 -23.34 -21.19
N SER A 276 3.44 -23.65 -22.48
CA SER A 276 3.84 -22.79 -23.59
C SER A 276 2.93 -21.56 -23.78
N PHE A 277 1.71 -21.57 -23.24
CA PHE A 277 0.80 -20.44 -23.32
C PHE A 277 1.30 -19.30 -22.42
N LEU A 278 1.61 -18.15 -23.03
CA LEU A 278 2.13 -16.99 -22.33
C LEU A 278 1.00 -16.19 -21.67
N SER A 279 0.10 -15.66 -22.50
CA SER A 279 -1.10 -14.92 -22.11
C SER A 279 -1.97 -14.67 -23.35
N PRO A 280 -3.26 -14.30 -23.18
CA PRO A 280 -4.09 -13.93 -24.32
C PRO A 280 -3.56 -12.66 -25.03
N VAL A 281 -2.96 -11.73 -24.28
CA VAL A 281 -2.41 -10.48 -24.81
C VAL A 281 -1.18 -10.74 -25.69
N ILE A 282 -0.24 -11.58 -25.24
CA ILE A 282 0.95 -11.90 -26.03
C ILE A 282 0.60 -12.83 -27.21
N GLN A 283 -0.42 -13.68 -27.08
CA GLN A 283 -0.89 -14.48 -28.22
C GLN A 283 -1.45 -13.58 -29.34
N ALA A 284 -2.23 -12.55 -28.98
CA ALA A 284 -2.77 -11.59 -29.94
C ALA A 284 -1.69 -10.64 -30.50
N HIS A 285 -0.71 -10.27 -29.66
CA HIS A 285 0.33 -9.31 -30.00
C HIS A 285 1.73 -9.78 -29.55
N PRO A 286 2.35 -10.72 -30.28
CA PRO A 286 3.65 -11.29 -29.89
C PRO A 286 4.78 -10.26 -29.76
N ASP A 287 4.78 -9.23 -30.60
CA ASP A 287 5.81 -8.18 -30.62
C ASP A 287 5.79 -7.24 -29.40
N TRP A 288 4.79 -7.34 -28.54
CA TRP A 288 4.67 -6.52 -27.33
C TRP A 288 5.45 -7.08 -26.14
N ILE A 289 5.99 -8.29 -26.25
CA ILE A 289 6.64 -8.98 -25.14
C ILE A 289 7.96 -8.34 -24.71
N ASN A 290 8.17 -8.27 -23.40
CA ASN A 290 9.46 -8.00 -22.79
C ASN A 290 10.24 -9.30 -22.61
N ILE A 291 11.52 -9.30 -22.96
CA ILE A 291 12.40 -10.47 -22.82
C ILE A 291 13.66 -10.10 -22.03
N ASN A 292 14.28 -11.12 -21.44
CA ASN A 292 15.59 -10.95 -20.81
C ASN A 292 16.73 -11.00 -21.83
N ASN A 293 17.95 -10.74 -21.34
CA ASN A 293 19.18 -10.80 -22.14
C ASN A 293 19.54 -12.20 -22.66
N TYR A 294 18.82 -13.25 -22.24
CA TYR A 294 18.96 -14.62 -22.74
C TYR A 294 17.86 -15.02 -23.73
N GLY A 295 16.93 -14.10 -24.05
CA GLY A 295 15.79 -14.36 -24.93
C GLY A 295 14.64 -15.13 -24.27
N GLU A 296 14.62 -15.24 -22.95
CA GLU A 296 13.51 -15.86 -22.22
C GLU A 296 12.27 -14.95 -22.20
N LEU A 297 11.13 -15.52 -22.58
CA LEU A 297 9.83 -14.85 -22.70
C LEU A 297 9.07 -14.78 -21.37
N ARG A 298 9.42 -15.68 -20.43
CA ARG A 298 8.79 -15.81 -19.13
C ARG A 298 9.85 -15.64 -18.06
N ASN A 299 9.54 -14.83 -17.05
CA ASN A 299 10.43 -14.65 -15.92
C ASN A 299 10.43 -15.89 -15.03
N THR A 300 11.61 -16.45 -14.82
CA THR A 300 11.81 -17.71 -14.10
C THR A 300 11.71 -17.53 -12.58
N ARG A 301 11.86 -16.28 -12.08
CA ARG A 301 11.85 -15.92 -10.67
C ARG A 301 10.47 -15.56 -10.13
N ASP A 302 9.59 -15.00 -10.95
CA ASP A 302 8.21 -14.66 -10.58
C ASP A 302 7.13 -15.43 -11.38
N ARG A 303 7.55 -16.24 -12.37
CA ARG A 303 6.72 -17.07 -13.27
C ARG A 303 5.68 -16.29 -14.08
N LYS A 304 5.97 -15.02 -14.38
CA LYS A 304 5.09 -14.14 -15.15
C LYS A 304 5.65 -13.75 -16.51
N VAL A 305 4.76 -13.26 -17.35
CA VAL A 305 5.05 -12.69 -18.68
C VAL A 305 4.71 -11.21 -18.65
N TYR A 306 5.56 -10.39 -19.26
CA TYR A 306 5.45 -8.94 -19.18
C TYR A 306 5.41 -8.30 -20.57
N LEU A 307 4.62 -7.24 -20.71
CA LEU A 307 4.71 -6.29 -21.81
C LEU A 307 6.01 -5.50 -21.70
N ASP A 308 6.60 -5.13 -22.83
CA ASP A 308 7.73 -4.20 -22.88
C ASP A 308 7.22 -2.78 -22.58
N PRO A 309 7.64 -2.15 -21.46
CA PRO A 309 7.22 -0.78 -21.11
C PRO A 309 7.59 0.27 -22.16
N ALA A 310 8.57 -0.01 -23.03
CA ALA A 310 8.94 0.85 -24.16
C ALA A 310 8.03 0.70 -25.39
N ASN A 311 7.20 -0.35 -25.47
CA ASN A 311 6.34 -0.59 -26.62
C ASN A 311 5.12 0.35 -26.61
N ARG A 312 5.06 1.27 -27.58
CA ARG A 312 4.01 2.30 -27.67
C ARG A 312 2.61 1.73 -27.88
N GLU A 313 2.48 0.66 -28.67
CA GLU A 313 1.19 0.01 -28.91
C GLU A 313 0.69 -0.72 -27.66
N ALA A 314 1.59 -1.36 -26.91
CA ALA A 314 1.27 -1.98 -25.63
C ALA A 314 0.81 -0.93 -24.59
N ARG A 315 1.48 0.24 -24.53
CA ARG A 315 1.04 1.36 -23.69
C ARG A 315 -0.32 1.90 -24.13
N ALA A 316 -0.55 2.08 -25.44
CA ALA A 316 -1.82 2.54 -25.97
C ALA A 316 -2.96 1.56 -25.65
N TYR A 317 -2.70 0.25 -25.70
CA TYR A 317 -3.61 -0.78 -25.23
C TYR A 317 -3.99 -0.62 -23.76
N LEU A 318 -3.00 -0.45 -22.88
CA LEU A 318 -3.23 -0.22 -21.44
C LEU A 318 -4.03 1.07 -21.19
N MET A 319 -3.74 2.16 -21.92
CA MET A 319 -4.50 3.41 -21.82
C MET A 319 -5.95 3.25 -22.28
N ARG A 320 -6.22 2.45 -23.32
CA ARG A 320 -7.59 2.14 -23.75
C ARG A 320 -8.35 1.32 -22.69
N LEU A 321 -7.69 0.36 -22.04
CA LEU A 321 -8.29 -0.38 -20.92
C LEU A 321 -8.59 0.52 -19.72
N ILE A 322 -7.67 1.42 -19.37
CA ILE A 322 -7.89 2.42 -18.30
C ILE A 322 -9.08 3.31 -18.64
N ASN A 323 -9.22 3.73 -19.90
CA ASN A 323 -10.37 4.49 -20.36
C ASN A 323 -11.70 3.70 -20.23
N GLU A 324 -11.72 2.40 -20.59
CA GLU A 324 -12.88 1.54 -20.37
C GLU A 324 -13.23 1.42 -18.88
N ILE A 325 -12.24 1.16 -18.02
CA ILE A 325 -12.42 0.99 -16.57
C ILE A 325 -12.98 2.27 -15.94
N THR A 326 -12.43 3.43 -16.29
CA THR A 326 -12.90 4.71 -15.74
C THR A 326 -14.26 5.16 -16.27
N ALA A 327 -14.84 4.45 -17.25
CA ALA A 327 -16.24 4.64 -17.65
C ALA A 327 -17.24 3.95 -16.68
N TYR A 328 -16.78 3.03 -15.83
CA TYR A 328 -17.60 2.37 -14.80
C TYR A 328 -17.84 3.23 -13.55
N ASN A 329 -17.39 4.50 -13.52
CA ASN A 329 -17.47 5.39 -12.36
C ASN A 329 -16.74 4.85 -11.11
N VAL A 330 -15.59 4.21 -11.31
CA VAL A 330 -14.69 3.87 -10.22
C VAL A 330 -14.18 5.14 -9.52
N ASP A 331 -13.96 5.05 -8.22
CA ASP A 331 -13.49 6.17 -7.40
C ASP A 331 -11.96 6.36 -7.52
N GLY A 332 -11.25 5.27 -7.82
CA GLY A 332 -9.81 5.28 -8.01
C GLY A 332 -9.34 4.24 -9.03
N LEU A 333 -8.08 4.39 -9.43
CA LEU A 333 -7.32 3.43 -10.21
C LEU A 333 -6.07 3.09 -9.41
N GLN A 334 -5.85 1.80 -9.16
CA GLN A 334 -4.63 1.31 -8.52
C GLN A 334 -3.75 0.57 -9.52
N LEU A 335 -2.57 1.11 -9.78
CA LEU A 335 -1.56 0.48 -10.64
C LEU A 335 -0.72 -0.49 -9.81
N ASP A 336 -0.74 -1.76 -10.19
CA ASP A 336 0.14 -2.80 -9.69
C ASP A 336 0.97 -3.37 -10.85
N TYR A 337 2.07 -4.05 -10.54
CA TYR A 337 3.06 -4.50 -11.52
C TYR A 337 3.51 -3.37 -12.46
N ILE A 338 3.49 -2.13 -11.97
CA ILE A 338 4.00 -0.92 -12.63
C ILE A 338 5.53 -0.86 -12.49
N ARG A 339 6.19 -1.83 -13.12
CA ARG A 339 7.62 -2.11 -12.99
C ARG A 339 8.10 -3.06 -14.09
N TYR A 340 9.42 -3.20 -14.21
CA TYR A 340 10.03 -4.34 -14.89
C TYR A 340 9.96 -5.61 -14.02
N PRO A 341 10.18 -6.80 -14.62
CA PRO A 341 10.30 -8.06 -13.88
C PRO A 341 11.46 -8.02 -12.88
N PHE A 342 11.45 -8.94 -11.90
CA PHE A 342 12.58 -9.08 -10.98
C PHE A 342 13.85 -9.49 -11.71
N GLN A 343 14.92 -8.71 -11.48
CA GLN A 343 16.22 -8.86 -12.11
C GLN A 343 17.33 -9.06 -11.06
N ASP A 344 18.46 -9.55 -11.56
CA ASP A 344 19.71 -9.68 -10.82
C ASP A 344 20.86 -9.25 -11.74
N PRO A 345 21.16 -7.94 -11.75
CA PRO A 345 22.23 -7.39 -12.58
C PRO A 345 23.60 -8.02 -12.29
N SER A 346 23.88 -8.37 -11.03
CA SER A 346 25.12 -9.06 -10.63
C SER A 346 25.24 -10.45 -11.26
N GLY A 347 24.13 -11.19 -11.34
CA GLY A 347 24.06 -12.49 -12.00
C GLY A 347 23.85 -12.43 -13.52
N SER A 348 23.99 -11.26 -14.15
CA SER A 348 23.68 -11.05 -15.57
C SER A 348 22.26 -11.46 -15.98
N TYR A 349 21.28 -11.36 -15.07
CA TYR A 349 19.88 -11.68 -15.35
C TYR A 349 19.07 -10.38 -15.40
N THR A 350 18.88 -9.82 -16.60
CA THR A 350 18.25 -8.49 -16.78
C THR A 350 17.18 -8.47 -17.87
N TYR A 351 16.20 -7.58 -17.75
CA TYR A 351 15.08 -7.40 -18.66
C TYR A 351 15.13 -6.06 -19.40
N GLY A 352 14.28 -5.93 -20.42
CA GLY A 352 14.18 -4.77 -21.30
C GLY A 352 14.67 -5.02 -22.72
N TYR A 353 15.00 -6.27 -23.07
CA TYR A 353 15.54 -6.61 -24.38
C TYR A 353 14.45 -6.91 -25.42
N GLY A 354 13.20 -6.52 -25.14
CA GLY A 354 12.13 -6.49 -26.13
C GLY A 354 12.53 -5.61 -27.33
N LYS A 355 11.91 -5.88 -28.49
CA LYS A 355 12.26 -5.20 -29.74
C LYS A 355 12.19 -3.67 -29.60
N ALA A 356 11.11 -3.17 -29.02
CA ALA A 356 10.89 -1.73 -28.84
C ALA A 356 11.95 -1.08 -27.93
N GLY A 357 12.24 -1.69 -26.78
CA GLY A 357 13.26 -1.18 -25.85
C GLY A 357 14.66 -1.14 -26.47
N ARG A 358 15.05 -2.19 -27.21
CA ARG A 358 16.35 -2.25 -27.89
C ARG A 358 16.50 -1.19 -28.97
N GLU A 359 15.52 -1.10 -29.87
CA GLU A 359 15.53 -0.15 -30.98
C GLU A 359 15.59 1.30 -30.46
N GLN A 360 14.80 1.64 -29.45
CA GLN A 360 14.79 2.99 -28.88
C GLN A 360 16.10 3.34 -28.16
N PHE A 361 16.69 2.40 -27.42
CA PHE A 361 17.98 2.65 -26.76
C PHE A 361 19.12 2.76 -27.77
N GLN A 362 19.11 1.94 -28.82
CA GLN A 362 20.09 2.03 -29.91
C GLN A 362 19.96 3.36 -30.66
N GLN A 363 18.74 3.85 -30.90
CA GLN A 363 18.52 5.18 -31.48
C GLN A 363 19.05 6.30 -30.58
N LEU A 364 18.90 6.16 -29.26
CA LEU A 364 19.35 7.17 -28.28
C LEU A 364 20.88 7.21 -28.13
N THR A 365 21.55 6.06 -28.20
CA THR A 365 22.96 5.92 -27.79
C THR A 365 23.90 5.44 -28.90
N GLY A 366 23.37 4.97 -30.02
CA GLY A 366 24.12 4.28 -31.08
C GLY A 366 24.47 2.83 -30.77
N VAL A 367 24.14 2.31 -29.57
CA VAL A 367 24.54 0.98 -29.10
C VAL A 367 23.31 0.12 -28.79
N ASP A 368 23.24 -1.09 -29.36
CA ASP A 368 22.24 -2.08 -28.96
C ASP A 368 22.53 -2.58 -27.53
N PRO A 369 21.57 -2.56 -26.60
CA PRO A 369 21.86 -2.88 -25.21
C PRO A 369 22.27 -4.35 -24.99
N VAL A 370 22.08 -5.25 -25.97
CA VAL A 370 22.63 -6.63 -25.87
C VAL A 370 24.16 -6.66 -25.84
N ASN A 371 24.81 -5.60 -26.33
CA ASN A 371 26.27 -5.50 -26.41
C ASN A 371 26.89 -4.80 -25.20
N ILE A 372 26.10 -4.43 -24.19
CA ILE A 372 26.59 -3.80 -22.96
C ILE A 372 26.37 -4.71 -21.76
N THR A 373 27.25 -4.58 -20.78
CA THR A 373 27.19 -5.28 -19.51
C THR A 373 27.30 -4.27 -18.36
N PRO A 374 27.08 -4.67 -17.10
CA PRO A 374 27.35 -3.81 -15.95
C PRO A 374 28.79 -3.25 -15.88
N LYS A 375 29.75 -3.84 -16.60
CA LYS A 375 31.13 -3.32 -16.73
C LYS A 375 31.21 -2.05 -17.59
N ASN A 376 30.26 -1.84 -18.49
CA ASN A 376 30.14 -0.62 -19.29
C ASN A 376 29.45 0.48 -18.48
N HIS A 377 30.04 0.93 -17.37
CA HIS A 377 29.37 1.72 -16.33
C HIS A 377 28.49 2.87 -16.85
N GLN A 378 29.00 3.68 -17.79
CA GLN A 378 28.24 4.81 -18.35
C GLN A 378 27.02 4.34 -19.16
N LEU A 379 27.20 3.48 -20.16
CA LEU A 379 26.11 2.96 -21.00
C LEU A 379 25.12 2.13 -20.18
N TRP A 380 25.61 1.40 -19.16
CA TRP A 380 24.76 0.62 -18.26
C TRP A 380 23.88 1.52 -17.41
N ASN A 381 24.42 2.61 -16.86
CA ASN A 381 23.63 3.59 -16.11
C ASN A 381 22.59 4.28 -17.02
N GLN A 382 22.95 4.61 -18.27
CA GLN A 382 22.00 5.12 -19.26
C GLN A 382 20.90 4.11 -19.57
N TRP A 383 21.22 2.81 -19.65
CA TRP A 383 20.24 1.76 -19.86
C TRP A 383 19.26 1.62 -18.70
N LEU A 384 19.77 1.64 -17.46
CA LEU A 384 18.92 1.64 -16.26
C LEU A 384 18.02 2.87 -16.19
N GLN A 385 18.55 4.05 -16.52
CA GLN A 385 17.79 5.29 -16.56
C GLN A 385 16.70 5.23 -17.65
N PHE A 386 17.04 4.78 -18.85
CA PHE A 386 16.08 4.61 -19.95
C PHE A 386 14.90 3.74 -19.52
N LYS A 387 15.16 2.57 -18.94
CA LYS A 387 14.09 1.65 -18.46
C LYS A 387 13.26 2.27 -17.34
N THR A 388 13.90 2.96 -16.40
CA THR A 388 13.20 3.64 -15.30
C THR A 388 12.29 4.75 -15.81
N GLU A 389 12.71 5.46 -16.87
CA GLU A 389 11.90 6.48 -17.51
C GLU A 389 10.71 5.88 -18.28
N GLN A 390 10.82 4.67 -18.84
CA GLN A 390 9.67 4.01 -19.46
C GLN A 390 8.53 3.78 -18.47
N VAL A 391 8.85 3.30 -17.25
CA VAL A 391 7.84 3.12 -16.20
C VAL A 391 7.31 4.48 -15.72
N THR A 392 8.21 5.42 -15.44
CA THR A 392 7.86 6.74 -14.89
C THR A 392 7.00 7.56 -15.84
N SER A 393 7.33 7.57 -17.13
CA SER A 393 6.53 8.25 -18.16
C SER A 393 5.15 7.63 -18.32
N PHE A 394 4.99 6.32 -18.13
CA PHE A 394 3.67 5.69 -18.21
C PHE A 394 2.79 6.10 -17.02
N VAL A 395 3.35 6.13 -15.81
CA VAL A 395 2.65 6.69 -14.64
C VAL A 395 2.25 8.14 -14.89
N ALA A 396 3.13 8.93 -15.52
CA ALA A 396 2.81 10.29 -15.92
C ALA A 396 1.65 10.33 -16.93
N GLU A 397 1.67 9.53 -17.99
CA GLU A 397 0.59 9.45 -19.00
C GLU A 397 -0.77 9.15 -18.36
N VAL A 398 -0.82 8.14 -17.47
CA VAL A 398 -2.04 7.80 -16.71
C VAL A 398 -2.48 8.98 -15.84
N SER A 399 -1.56 9.61 -15.12
CA SER A 399 -1.85 10.79 -14.28
C SER A 399 -2.44 11.94 -15.07
N HIS A 400 -1.85 12.29 -16.22
CA HIS A 400 -2.33 13.38 -17.07
C HIS A 400 -3.71 13.05 -17.64
N PHE A 401 -3.91 11.83 -18.13
CA PHE A 401 -5.22 11.37 -18.60
C PHE A 401 -6.28 11.51 -17.51
N LEU A 402 -6.03 11.00 -16.30
CA LEU A 402 -6.99 11.09 -15.20
C LEU A 402 -7.27 12.53 -14.80
N LYS A 403 -6.24 13.37 -14.64
CA LYS A 403 -6.45 14.78 -14.29
C LYS A 403 -7.25 15.56 -15.33
N GLN A 404 -7.06 15.26 -16.62
CA GLN A 404 -7.75 15.96 -17.70
C GLN A 404 -9.18 15.44 -17.94
N GLN A 405 -9.38 14.13 -17.87
CA GLN A 405 -10.62 13.49 -18.33
C GLN A 405 -11.47 12.93 -17.18
N LYS A 406 -10.85 12.64 -16.03
CA LYS A 406 -11.45 11.96 -14.88
C LYS A 406 -10.93 12.55 -13.55
N PRO A 407 -11.05 13.88 -13.32
CA PRO A 407 -10.36 14.58 -12.22
C PRO A 407 -10.73 14.09 -10.82
N ASN A 408 -11.87 13.40 -10.68
CA ASN A 408 -12.32 12.80 -9.42
C ASN A 408 -11.74 11.40 -9.18
N VAL A 409 -11.04 10.78 -10.13
CA VAL A 409 -10.46 9.43 -9.95
C VAL A 409 -9.09 9.55 -9.27
N ILE A 410 -8.95 8.88 -8.11
CA ILE A 410 -7.69 8.82 -7.35
C ILE A 410 -6.71 7.89 -8.05
N LEU A 411 -5.46 8.32 -8.25
CA LEU A 411 -4.40 7.42 -8.73
C LEU A 411 -3.57 6.89 -7.57
N SER A 412 -3.66 5.58 -7.30
CA SER A 412 -2.82 4.89 -6.32
C SER A 412 -1.87 3.89 -6.97
N VAL A 413 -0.79 3.53 -6.28
CA VAL A 413 0.22 2.58 -6.77
C VAL A 413 0.58 1.55 -5.70
N ALA A 414 0.52 0.26 -6.05
CA ALA A 414 1.05 -0.82 -5.22
C ALA A 414 2.55 -0.98 -5.51
N VAL A 415 3.40 -0.79 -4.49
CA VAL A 415 4.86 -0.66 -4.67
C VAL A 415 5.66 -1.48 -3.67
N PHE A 416 6.88 -1.84 -4.03
CA PHE A 416 7.79 -2.50 -3.09
C PHE A 416 8.35 -1.51 -2.06
N SER A 417 8.52 -2.01 -0.85
CA SER A 417 9.02 -1.27 0.32
C SER A 417 10.55 -1.27 0.44
N ASN A 418 11.27 -2.05 -0.39
CA ASN A 418 12.73 -2.09 -0.45
C ASN A 418 13.37 -0.70 -0.65
N PRO A 419 14.64 -0.46 -0.27
CA PRO A 419 15.34 0.80 -0.55
C PRO A 419 15.29 1.22 -2.03
N GLU A 420 15.26 2.53 -2.30
CA GLU A 420 15.13 3.09 -3.66
C GLU A 420 16.14 2.50 -4.64
N GLN A 421 17.42 2.50 -4.27
CA GLN A 421 18.49 1.97 -5.11
C GLN A 421 18.27 0.50 -5.48
N GLU A 422 17.80 -0.31 -4.53
CA GLU A 422 17.51 -1.73 -4.80
C GLU A 422 16.37 -1.87 -5.81
N ARG A 423 15.28 -1.12 -5.64
CA ARG A 423 14.13 -1.18 -6.55
C ARG A 423 14.49 -0.67 -7.94
N VAL A 424 15.21 0.45 -8.04
CA VAL A 424 15.65 1.00 -9.33
C VAL A 424 16.54 0.00 -10.06
N MET A 425 17.46 -0.69 -9.36
CA MET A 425 18.34 -1.68 -9.97
C MET A 425 17.62 -2.98 -10.37
N LYS A 426 16.72 -3.49 -9.52
CA LYS A 426 16.12 -4.82 -9.71
C LYS A 426 14.79 -4.83 -10.47
N ILE A 427 14.02 -3.75 -10.40
CA ILE A 427 12.65 -3.69 -10.96
C ILE A 427 12.30 -2.33 -11.61
N GLN A 428 13.19 -1.34 -11.60
CA GLN A 428 12.97 -0.01 -12.18
C GLN A 428 11.70 0.70 -11.65
N GLN A 429 11.42 0.53 -10.35
CA GLN A 429 10.27 1.16 -9.67
C GLN A 429 10.73 2.33 -8.78
N GLN A 430 10.53 3.56 -9.25
CA GLN A 430 11.00 4.79 -8.61
C GLN A 430 9.85 5.69 -8.15
N TRP A 431 9.05 5.19 -7.21
CA TRP A 431 7.81 5.85 -6.79
C TRP A 431 8.02 7.18 -6.05
N GLU A 432 9.20 7.44 -5.47
CA GLU A 432 9.54 8.73 -4.86
C GLU A 432 9.50 9.85 -5.90
N VAL A 433 9.92 9.57 -7.14
CA VAL A 433 9.84 10.54 -8.25
C VAL A 433 8.38 10.78 -8.64
N TRP A 434 7.56 9.74 -8.68
CA TRP A 434 6.14 9.86 -9.01
C TRP A 434 5.40 10.71 -7.98
N ALA A 435 5.71 10.50 -6.69
CA ALA A 435 5.16 11.25 -5.58
C ALA A 435 5.58 12.73 -5.61
N LYS A 436 6.88 13.01 -5.77
CA LYS A 436 7.43 14.38 -5.87
C LYS A 436 6.91 15.17 -7.07
N LYS A 437 6.72 14.50 -8.21
CA LYS A 437 6.14 15.12 -9.41
C LYS A 437 4.60 15.26 -9.33
N GLY A 438 3.98 14.79 -8.24
CA GLY A 438 2.53 14.85 -8.04
C GLY A 438 1.77 14.00 -9.06
N TYR A 439 2.38 12.94 -9.60
CA TYR A 439 1.72 12.05 -10.54
C TYR A 439 0.68 11.16 -9.85
N VAL A 440 0.96 10.75 -8.62
CA VAL A 440 0.14 9.82 -7.85
C VAL A 440 -0.44 10.52 -6.61
N ASP A 441 -1.62 10.10 -6.19
CA ASP A 441 -2.29 10.59 -4.99
C ASP A 441 -1.93 9.77 -3.75
N LEU A 442 -1.76 8.44 -3.93
CA LEU A 442 -1.56 7.51 -2.84
C LEU A 442 -0.48 6.46 -3.17
N ILE A 443 0.54 6.37 -2.33
CA ILE A 443 1.54 5.31 -2.33
C ILE A 443 1.08 4.19 -1.39
N VAL A 444 1.03 2.95 -1.88
CA VAL A 444 0.60 1.79 -1.11
C VAL A 444 1.75 0.76 -1.06
N PRO A 445 2.71 0.91 -0.13
CA PRO A 445 3.88 0.04 -0.09
C PRO A 445 3.54 -1.31 0.54
N MET A 446 4.00 -2.39 -0.10
CA MET A 446 3.96 -3.77 0.38
C MET A 446 4.94 -3.98 1.54
N THR A 447 4.56 -3.51 2.73
CA THR A 447 5.34 -3.60 3.96
C THR A 447 5.13 -4.94 4.69
N TYR A 448 5.02 -6.03 3.94
CA TYR A 448 4.68 -7.34 4.49
C TYR A 448 5.79 -7.89 5.41
N ALA A 449 5.44 -8.20 6.66
CA ALA A 449 6.37 -8.68 7.67
C ALA A 449 5.72 -9.69 8.62
N MET A 450 6.50 -10.66 9.10
CA MET A 450 6.04 -11.70 10.03
C MET A 450 5.76 -11.19 11.45
N ASP A 451 6.34 -10.06 11.86
CA ASP A 451 6.17 -9.45 13.18
C ASP A 451 6.16 -7.91 13.12
N THR A 452 5.70 -7.29 14.20
CA THR A 452 5.45 -5.84 14.27
C THR A 452 6.75 -5.02 14.22
N ASN A 453 7.81 -5.48 14.88
CA ASN A 453 9.09 -4.76 14.85
C ASN A 453 9.72 -4.74 13.46
N ARG A 454 9.57 -5.80 12.66
CA ARG A 454 10.00 -5.80 11.26
C ARG A 454 9.12 -4.90 10.41
N LEU A 455 7.80 -4.94 10.58
CA LEU A 455 6.88 -4.02 9.90
C LEU A 455 7.29 -2.56 10.15
N GLN A 456 7.51 -2.19 11.41
CA GLN A 456 7.87 -0.83 11.80
C GLN A 456 9.20 -0.39 11.17
N ARG A 457 10.24 -1.25 11.22
CA ARG A 457 11.55 -0.97 10.61
C ARG A 457 11.48 -0.79 9.09
N ILE A 458 10.62 -1.54 8.41
CA ILE A 458 10.40 -1.40 6.97
C ILE A 458 9.63 -0.10 6.67
N THR A 459 8.62 0.22 7.48
CA THR A 459 7.66 1.28 7.20
C THR A 459 8.20 2.68 7.53
N GLN A 460 8.86 2.85 8.67
CA GLN A 460 9.25 4.16 9.19
C GLN A 460 10.14 4.99 8.24
N PRO A 461 11.11 4.40 7.51
CA PRO A 461 11.89 5.15 6.51
C PRO A 461 11.08 5.61 5.30
N LEU A 462 9.88 5.05 5.05
CA LEU A 462 9.04 5.35 3.89
C LEU A 462 8.11 6.54 4.14
N THR A 463 7.82 6.85 5.41
CA THR A 463 6.90 7.92 5.81
C THR A 463 7.57 9.30 5.89
N GLN A 464 8.85 9.40 5.49
CA GLN A 464 9.58 10.66 5.48
C GLN A 464 9.04 11.61 4.39
N GLU A 465 8.72 12.84 4.77
CA GLU A 465 8.14 13.85 3.88
C GLU A 465 8.95 14.06 2.59
N GLN A 466 10.28 14.07 2.69
CA GLN A 466 11.17 14.31 1.55
C GLN A 466 11.01 13.25 0.45
N LYS A 467 10.39 12.10 0.73
CA LYS A 467 10.11 11.03 -0.24
C LYS A 467 8.72 11.13 -0.87
N LEU A 468 7.76 11.73 -0.16
CA LEU A 468 6.34 11.69 -0.52
C LEU A 468 5.88 12.91 -1.34
N GLY A 469 6.55 14.05 -1.20
CA GLY A 469 6.04 15.30 -1.78
C GLY A 469 4.64 15.59 -1.25
N SER A 470 3.65 15.68 -2.15
CA SER A 470 2.24 15.87 -1.76
C SER A 470 1.43 14.57 -1.65
N ALA A 471 1.98 13.40 -2.04
CA ALA A 471 1.23 12.14 -2.01
C ALA A 471 1.01 11.65 -0.58
N LEU A 472 -0.11 10.94 -0.36
CA LEU A 472 -0.33 10.20 0.88
C LEU A 472 0.35 8.82 0.82
N ILE A 473 0.54 8.20 1.99
CA ILE A 473 1.05 6.84 2.11
C ILE A 473 0.10 5.97 2.94
N SER A 474 -0.23 4.77 2.47
CA SER A 474 -1.02 3.76 3.19
C SER A 474 -0.28 2.42 3.18
N PRO A 475 0.61 2.16 4.15
CA PRO A 475 1.35 0.91 4.24
C PRO A 475 0.43 -0.30 4.40
N SER A 476 0.88 -1.46 3.92
CA SER A 476 0.05 -2.65 3.88
C SER A 476 0.54 -3.81 4.74
N ILE A 477 -0.41 -4.50 5.36
CA ILE A 477 -0.20 -5.75 6.10
C ILE A 477 -0.67 -6.92 5.23
N LYS A 478 0.13 -7.99 5.17
CA LYS A 478 -0.30 -9.27 4.60
C LYS A 478 -0.73 -10.19 5.73
N LEU A 479 -2.00 -10.59 5.73
CA LEU A 479 -2.59 -11.40 6.81
C LEU A 479 -2.22 -12.88 6.73
N LEU A 480 -1.97 -13.37 5.52
CA LEU A 480 -1.60 -14.77 5.32
C LEU A 480 -0.30 -15.08 6.08
N ASN A 481 -0.32 -16.17 6.87
CA ASN A 481 0.81 -16.67 7.67
C ASN A 481 1.20 -15.85 8.91
N ILE A 482 0.39 -14.88 9.34
CA ILE A 482 0.54 -14.22 10.65
C ILE A 482 -0.65 -14.54 11.56
N SER A 483 -0.43 -14.52 12.88
CA SER A 483 -1.52 -14.69 13.84
C SER A 483 -2.37 -13.43 13.95
N GLU A 484 -3.62 -13.57 14.40
CA GLU A 484 -4.55 -12.44 14.52
C GLU A 484 -4.02 -11.35 15.46
N ILE A 485 -3.39 -11.73 16.58
CA ILE A 485 -2.83 -10.76 17.53
C ILE A 485 -1.64 -9.99 16.95
N VAL A 486 -0.83 -10.63 16.10
CA VAL A 486 0.25 -9.94 15.37
C VAL A 486 -0.35 -8.96 14.36
N ALA A 487 -1.42 -9.33 13.65
CA ALA A 487 -2.12 -8.41 12.74
C ALA A 487 -2.69 -7.18 13.49
N ILE A 488 -3.30 -7.39 14.67
CA ILE A 488 -3.83 -6.30 15.52
C ILE A 488 -2.69 -5.37 15.99
N ASP A 489 -1.56 -5.93 16.44
CA ASP A 489 -0.42 -5.14 16.89
C ASP A 489 0.25 -4.38 15.72
N GLN A 490 0.31 -4.99 14.55
CA GLN A 490 0.77 -4.34 13.31
C GLN A 490 -0.14 -3.17 12.90
N LEU A 491 -1.47 -3.33 12.99
CA LEU A 491 -2.41 -2.24 12.72
C LEU A 491 -2.21 -1.07 13.68
N GLN A 492 -2.02 -1.34 14.96
CA GLN A 492 -1.71 -0.30 15.95
C GLN A 492 -0.38 0.41 15.62
N SER A 493 0.66 -0.34 15.24
CA SER A 493 1.93 0.24 14.81
C SER A 493 1.77 1.20 13.61
N LEU A 494 0.94 0.87 12.62
CA LEU A 494 0.69 1.75 11.48
C LEU A 494 -0.09 3.03 11.86
N ARG A 495 -0.97 2.96 12.86
CA ARG A 495 -1.67 4.13 13.43
C ARG A 495 -0.74 5.05 14.24
N ASP A 496 0.32 4.48 14.81
CA ASP A 496 1.35 5.21 15.55
C ASP A 496 2.44 5.85 14.64
N LEU A 497 2.39 5.59 13.33
CA LEU A 497 3.29 6.15 12.32
C LEU A 497 2.63 7.30 11.52
N PRO A 498 3.41 8.17 10.86
CA PRO A 498 2.87 9.30 10.10
C PRO A 498 2.31 8.84 8.73
N THR A 499 1.19 8.12 8.76
CA THR A 499 0.54 7.50 7.60
C THR A 499 -0.85 8.08 7.36
N GLY A 500 -1.40 7.88 6.15
CA GLY A 500 -2.79 8.22 5.82
C GLY A 500 -3.80 7.18 6.33
N GLY A 501 -3.32 6.08 6.89
CA GLY A 501 -4.10 4.90 7.24
C GLY A 501 -3.33 3.63 6.84
N TYR A 502 -4.05 2.54 6.63
CA TYR A 502 -3.48 1.24 6.32
C TYR A 502 -4.22 0.52 5.19
N SER A 503 -3.55 -0.47 4.62
CA SER A 503 -4.12 -1.39 3.63
C SER A 503 -3.92 -2.84 4.07
N ILE A 504 -4.83 -3.74 3.68
CA ILE A 504 -4.80 -5.15 4.08
C ILE A 504 -4.82 -6.05 2.84
N PHE A 505 -3.82 -6.91 2.73
CA PHE A 505 -3.75 -7.96 1.71
C PHE A 505 -4.02 -9.33 2.35
N ALA A 506 -5.12 -10.01 2.07
CA ALA A 506 -6.25 -9.64 1.22
C ALA A 506 -7.57 -10.08 1.88
N VAL A 507 -8.72 -9.74 1.27
CA VAL A 507 -10.08 -10.06 1.78
C VAL A 507 -10.21 -11.52 2.19
N GLU A 508 -9.66 -12.46 1.42
CA GLU A 508 -9.78 -13.90 1.70
C GLU A 508 -9.18 -14.33 3.04
N SER A 509 -8.26 -13.54 3.60
CA SER A 509 -7.57 -13.82 4.86
C SER A 509 -8.21 -13.12 6.07
N ILE A 510 -9.28 -12.34 5.87
CA ILE A 510 -10.01 -11.70 6.98
C ILE A 510 -10.94 -12.75 7.61
N GLY A 511 -10.49 -13.34 8.72
CA GLY A 511 -11.29 -14.25 9.54
C GLY A 511 -12.33 -13.54 10.42
N ASN A 512 -13.25 -14.32 11.01
CA ASN A 512 -14.35 -13.80 11.82
C ASN A 512 -13.86 -12.96 13.03
N ASN A 513 -12.80 -13.38 13.72
CA ASN A 513 -12.32 -12.64 14.89
C ASN A 513 -11.75 -11.27 14.50
N LEU A 514 -10.98 -11.20 13.41
CA LEU A 514 -10.44 -9.95 12.90
C LEU A 514 -11.57 -9.04 12.37
N GLN A 515 -12.58 -9.60 11.71
CA GLN A 515 -13.78 -8.85 11.33
C GLN A 515 -14.48 -8.27 12.56
N ASN A 516 -14.63 -9.05 13.63
CA ASN A 516 -15.23 -8.58 14.88
C ASN A 516 -14.37 -7.52 15.58
N TYR A 517 -13.04 -7.66 15.57
CA TYR A 517 -12.12 -6.61 16.05
C TYR A 517 -12.34 -5.31 15.29
N PHE A 518 -12.41 -5.36 13.95
CA PHE A 518 -12.68 -4.18 13.16
C PHE A 518 -14.02 -3.56 13.53
N HIS A 519 -15.09 -4.35 13.58
CA HIS A 519 -16.41 -3.89 13.97
C HIS A 519 -16.40 -3.16 15.33
N ARG A 520 -15.75 -3.73 16.35
CA ARG A 520 -15.71 -3.15 17.71
C ARG A 520 -14.81 -1.93 17.84
N THR A 521 -13.90 -1.73 16.88
CA THR A 521 -12.94 -0.62 16.90
C THR A 521 -13.27 0.51 15.94
N GLN A 522 -14.30 0.37 15.11
CA GLN A 522 -14.75 1.43 14.22
C GLN A 522 -15.76 2.35 14.91
N ASN A 523 -15.75 3.62 14.53
CA ASN A 523 -16.71 4.62 15.00
C ASN A 523 -18.11 4.35 14.40
N HIS A 524 -18.89 3.52 15.09
CA HIS A 524 -20.29 3.23 14.74
C HIS A 524 -21.28 4.17 15.47
N SER A 525 -20.83 4.91 16.49
CA SER A 525 -21.68 5.82 17.26
C SER A 525 -22.03 7.11 16.51
N SER A 526 -21.22 7.52 15.54
CA SER A 526 -21.47 8.68 14.69
C SER A 526 -22.54 8.40 13.61
N LYS A 527 -23.53 9.30 13.49
CA LYS A 527 -24.50 9.28 12.38
C LYS A 527 -23.87 9.58 11.01
N THR A 528 -22.65 10.10 10.98
CA THR A 528 -21.92 10.47 9.76
C THR A 528 -20.66 9.62 9.62
N GLN A 529 -20.41 9.09 8.41
CA GLN A 529 -19.17 8.36 8.14
C GLN A 529 -17.95 9.28 8.30
N PRO A 530 -16.84 8.80 8.91
CA PRO A 530 -15.61 9.57 9.00
C PRO A 530 -15.07 10.00 7.63
N PRO A 531 -14.40 11.15 7.53
CA PRO A 531 -13.83 11.62 6.27
C PRO A 531 -12.78 10.65 5.75
N ILE A 532 -12.79 10.36 4.43
CA ILE A 532 -11.72 9.60 3.79
C ILE A 532 -10.54 10.55 3.52
N PRO A 533 -9.32 10.28 4.03
CA PRO A 533 -8.22 11.26 4.01
C PRO A 533 -7.85 11.85 2.65
N TYR A 534 -7.82 11.07 1.57
CA TYR A 534 -7.51 11.57 0.22
C TYR A 534 -8.70 12.29 -0.44
N ARG A 535 -9.91 12.22 0.11
CA ARG A 535 -11.08 12.98 -0.36
C ARG A 535 -11.28 14.27 0.39
N GLN A 536 -11.18 14.20 1.70
CA GLN A 536 -11.51 15.27 2.61
C GLN A 536 -10.30 15.54 3.52
N PRO A 537 -9.15 15.96 2.95
CA PRO A 537 -7.90 16.08 3.71
C PRO A 537 -7.98 17.05 4.87
N PHE A 538 -8.72 18.16 4.73
CA PHE A 538 -8.88 19.16 5.79
C PHE A 538 -9.80 18.66 6.93
N ALA A 539 -10.93 18.03 6.60
CA ALA A 539 -11.79 17.39 7.60
C ALA A 539 -11.05 16.25 8.32
N ALA A 540 -10.28 15.44 7.59
CA ALA A 540 -9.46 14.38 8.16
C ALA A 540 -8.36 14.94 9.07
N ALA A 541 -7.72 16.06 8.70
CA ALA A 541 -6.72 16.73 9.52
C ALA A 541 -7.32 17.23 10.84
N HIS A 542 -8.48 17.88 10.78
CA HIS A 542 -9.20 18.34 11.96
C HIS A 542 -9.67 17.19 12.85
N ASP A 543 -10.30 16.15 12.30
CA ASP A 543 -10.77 14.99 13.07
C ASP A 543 -9.63 14.24 13.77
N ARG A 544 -8.50 14.02 13.09
CA ARG A 544 -7.28 13.45 13.70
C ARG A 544 -6.74 14.31 14.84
N TYR A 545 -6.80 15.62 14.69
CA TYR A 545 -6.34 16.54 15.74
C TYR A 545 -7.25 16.50 16.97
N LEU A 546 -8.57 16.44 16.77
CA LEU A 546 -9.53 16.27 17.87
C LEU A 546 -9.33 14.94 18.60
N ALA A 547 -9.02 13.86 17.88
CA ALA A 547 -8.69 12.58 18.50
C ALA A 547 -7.47 12.70 19.45
N LEU A 548 -6.39 13.36 19.01
CA LEU A 548 -5.23 13.64 19.88
C LEU A 548 -5.61 14.45 21.12
N LYS A 549 -6.41 15.52 20.95
CA LYS A 549 -6.88 16.34 22.08
C LYS A 549 -7.70 15.53 23.09
N ARG A 550 -8.53 14.59 22.64
CA ARG A 550 -9.30 13.68 23.51
C ARG A 550 -8.39 12.77 24.31
N GLU A 551 -7.37 12.20 23.69
CA GLU A 551 -6.39 11.34 24.39
C GLU A 551 -5.62 12.11 25.47
N TRP A 552 -5.14 13.32 25.16
CA TRP A 552 -4.46 14.16 26.16
C TRP A 552 -5.40 14.57 27.30
N SER A 553 -6.66 14.91 26.98
CA SER A 553 -7.68 15.23 28.00
C SER A 553 -7.96 14.04 28.90
N PHE A 554 -8.09 12.84 28.32
CA PHE A 554 -8.27 11.59 29.05
C PHE A 554 -7.09 11.34 30.01
N LEU A 555 -5.86 11.50 29.55
CA LEU A 555 -4.68 11.30 30.40
C LEU A 555 -4.56 12.35 31.51
N LEU A 556 -4.86 13.62 31.24
CA LEU A 556 -4.88 14.67 32.26
C LEU A 556 -5.93 14.37 33.34
N ALA A 557 -7.14 13.97 32.93
CA ALA A 557 -8.23 13.63 33.85
C ALA A 557 -7.94 12.40 34.72
N ASN A 558 -6.96 11.57 34.34
CA ASN A 558 -6.52 10.41 35.10
C ASN A 558 -5.13 10.59 35.73
N GLU A 559 -4.57 11.80 35.74
CA GLU A 559 -3.24 12.11 36.31
C GLU A 559 -2.07 11.32 35.66
N GLN A 560 -2.20 10.99 34.37
CA GLN A 560 -1.25 10.18 33.61
C GLN A 560 -0.49 10.96 32.53
N LEU A 561 -0.59 12.28 32.53
CA LEU A 561 0.15 13.17 31.64
C LEU A 561 1.00 14.15 32.46
N TRP A 562 2.32 14.01 32.39
CA TRP A 562 3.25 14.85 33.14
C TRP A 562 3.73 16.05 32.32
N ILE A 563 3.20 17.23 32.65
CA ILE A 563 3.52 18.51 32.02
C ILE A 563 3.61 19.57 33.13
N ARG A 564 4.55 20.52 33.03
CA ARG A 564 4.64 21.63 33.98
C ARG A 564 3.48 22.60 33.80
N ASP A 565 2.95 23.20 34.87
CA ASP A 565 1.78 24.08 34.82
C ASP A 565 1.88 25.19 33.76
N GLY A 566 3.02 25.88 33.68
CA GLY A 566 3.25 26.94 32.69
C GLY A 566 3.28 26.42 31.24
N GLU A 567 3.83 25.22 31.04
CA GLU A 567 3.86 24.54 29.74
C GLU A 567 2.50 23.98 29.36
N LEU A 568 1.69 23.54 30.34
CA LEU A 568 0.35 23.04 30.14
C LEU A 568 -0.62 24.16 29.77
N LYS A 569 -0.53 25.32 30.43
CA LYS A 569 -1.29 26.52 30.05
C LYS A 569 -0.98 26.92 28.60
N SER A 570 0.31 26.93 28.24
CA SER A 570 0.75 27.29 26.88
C SER A 570 0.29 26.26 25.83
N LEU A 571 0.39 24.97 26.14
CA LEU A 571 -0.09 23.89 25.29
C LEU A 571 -1.60 23.96 25.08
N SER A 572 -2.37 24.18 26.15
CA SER A 572 -3.83 24.25 26.13
C SER A 572 -4.35 25.38 25.22
N ILE A 573 -3.75 26.58 25.35
CA ILE A 573 -4.09 27.73 24.50
C ILE A 573 -3.79 27.44 23.03
N GLN A 574 -2.58 26.97 22.71
CA GLN A 574 -2.20 26.67 21.33
C GLN A 574 -2.98 25.49 20.75
N ALA A 575 -3.38 24.52 21.59
CA ALA A 575 -4.17 23.39 21.16
C ALA A 575 -5.60 23.78 20.77
N GLU A 576 -6.17 24.79 21.44
CA GLU A 576 -7.48 25.31 21.09
C GLU A 576 -7.42 26.15 19.81
N ASP A 577 -6.44 27.04 19.71
CA ASP A 577 -6.19 27.88 18.53
C ASP A 577 -5.96 27.04 17.26
N LEU A 578 -5.16 25.97 17.34
CA LEU A 578 -4.96 25.06 16.21
C LEU A 578 -6.25 24.31 15.83
N ALA A 579 -7.05 23.86 16.80
CA ALA A 579 -8.31 23.16 16.50
C ALA A 579 -9.30 24.08 15.76
N GLN A 580 -9.46 25.32 16.23
CA GLN A 580 -10.30 26.32 15.58
C GLN A 580 -9.79 26.67 14.18
N THR A 581 -8.48 26.80 14.02
CA THR A 581 -7.87 27.08 12.71
C THR A 581 -8.08 25.92 11.73
N LEU A 582 -7.92 24.67 12.17
CA LEU A 582 -8.19 23.49 11.34
C LEU A 582 -9.68 23.40 10.96
N LYS A 583 -10.59 23.76 11.88
CA LYS A 583 -12.03 23.83 11.59
C LYS A 583 -12.35 24.93 10.57
N GLN A 584 -11.76 26.11 10.70
CA GLN A 584 -11.91 27.18 9.71
C GLN A 584 -11.41 26.77 8.32
N LEU A 585 -10.28 26.04 8.26
CA LEU A 585 -9.76 25.50 7.01
C LEU A 585 -10.69 24.42 6.42
N GLU A 586 -11.26 23.55 7.24
CA GLU A 586 -12.25 22.56 6.83
C GLU A 586 -13.50 23.24 6.23
N ASP A 587 -14.04 24.26 6.90
CA ASP A 587 -15.28 24.93 6.50
C ASP A 587 -15.10 25.84 5.28
N ASN A 588 -13.92 26.46 5.12
CA ASN A 588 -13.63 27.37 4.00
C ASN A 588 -12.18 27.21 3.51
N PRO A 589 -11.91 26.19 2.65
CA PRO A 589 -10.58 25.95 2.11
C PRO A 589 -10.10 27.05 1.15
N SER A 590 -8.96 27.66 1.45
CA SER A 590 -8.31 28.67 0.59
C SER A 590 -6.79 28.65 0.81
N PRO A 591 -5.98 29.22 -0.11
CA PRO A 591 -4.54 29.35 0.11
C PRO A 591 -4.20 30.10 1.41
N GLN A 592 -5.02 31.09 1.79
CA GLN A 592 -4.83 31.86 3.01
C GLN A 592 -5.14 31.04 4.27
N THR A 593 -6.32 30.40 4.35
CA THR A 593 -6.68 29.58 5.51
C THR A 593 -5.74 28.38 5.66
N LEU A 594 -5.24 27.82 4.55
CA LEU A 594 -4.23 26.77 4.56
C LEU A 594 -2.90 27.25 5.12
N GLY A 595 -2.39 28.39 4.65
CA GLY A 595 -1.13 28.95 5.14
C GLY A 595 -1.16 29.26 6.64
N ILE A 596 -2.29 29.77 7.14
CA ILE A 596 -2.51 30.00 8.58
C ILE A 596 -2.47 28.66 9.33
N ALA A 597 -3.20 27.63 8.86
CA ALA A 597 -3.22 26.32 9.50
C ALA A 597 -1.83 25.67 9.55
N GLN A 598 -1.06 25.74 8.46
CA GLN A 598 0.31 25.24 8.40
C GLN A 598 1.22 25.96 9.41
N GLN A 599 1.13 27.29 9.50
CA GLN A 599 1.89 28.07 10.47
C GLN A 599 1.52 27.70 11.92
N LYS A 600 0.22 27.59 12.22
CA LYS A 600 -0.28 27.22 13.56
C LYS A 600 0.14 25.80 13.94
N LEU A 601 0.09 24.85 13.01
CA LEU A 601 0.57 23.49 13.23
C LEU A 601 2.07 23.46 13.54
N ALA A 602 2.89 24.18 12.78
CA ALA A 602 4.32 24.26 13.00
C ALA A 602 4.68 24.89 14.37
N THR A 603 3.96 25.94 14.76
CA THR A 603 4.10 26.54 16.11
C THR A 603 3.69 25.56 17.20
N PHE A 604 2.55 24.88 17.02
CA PHE A 604 2.06 23.89 17.98
C PHE A 604 3.03 22.70 18.13
N GLN A 605 3.60 22.18 17.04
CA GLN A 605 4.58 21.08 17.08
C GLN A 605 5.81 21.46 17.93
N LYS A 606 6.29 22.71 17.83
CA LYS A 606 7.40 23.22 18.68
C LYS A 606 6.98 23.28 20.15
N GLN A 607 5.79 23.79 20.44
CA GLN A 607 5.27 23.82 21.82
C GLN A 607 5.08 22.42 22.39
N PHE A 608 4.53 21.50 21.61
CA PHE A 608 4.34 20.10 21.97
C PHE A 608 5.66 19.45 22.39
N GLN A 609 6.74 19.65 21.62
CA GLN A 609 8.07 19.15 21.95
C GLN A 609 8.61 19.69 23.27
N ILE A 610 8.27 20.92 23.66
CA ILE A 610 8.67 21.52 24.93
C ILE A 610 7.83 20.93 26.07
N SER A 611 6.50 20.97 25.93
CA SER A 611 5.56 20.52 26.97
C SER A 611 5.66 19.03 27.28
N MET A 612 6.00 18.19 26.30
CA MET A 612 6.05 16.73 26.47
C MET A 612 7.41 16.21 26.97
N ARG A 613 8.37 17.07 27.32
CA ARG A 613 9.72 16.64 27.74
C ARG A 613 9.71 15.69 28.93
N LEU A 614 8.91 16.00 29.96
CA LEU A 614 8.81 15.14 31.14
C LEU A 614 8.12 13.81 30.81
N GLN A 615 7.01 13.86 30.08
CA GLN A 615 6.33 12.66 29.60
C GLN A 615 7.27 11.77 28.76
N ALA A 616 8.13 12.36 27.92
CA ALA A 616 9.04 11.63 27.04
C ALA A 616 10.13 10.85 27.79
N LEU A 617 10.51 11.28 29.01
CA LEU A 617 11.48 10.55 29.83
C LEU A 617 10.91 9.20 30.30
N GLU A 618 9.61 9.15 30.55
CA GLU A 618 8.93 7.99 31.13
C GLU A 618 8.12 7.18 30.10
N ARG A 619 7.66 7.83 29.03
CA ARG A 619 6.79 7.28 27.98
C ARG A 619 7.27 7.73 26.57
N PRO A 620 8.52 7.42 26.18
CA PRO A 620 9.10 7.90 24.93
C PRO A 620 8.32 7.44 23.69
N TYR A 621 7.82 6.19 23.68
CA TYR A 621 7.03 5.65 22.57
C TYR A 621 5.74 6.45 22.34
N GLN A 622 5.00 6.73 23.41
CA GLN A 622 3.75 7.49 23.35
C GLN A 622 3.95 8.89 22.79
N VAL A 623 4.95 9.63 23.30
CA VAL A 623 5.25 10.98 22.81
C VAL A 623 5.71 10.95 21.35
N SER A 624 6.48 9.95 20.95
CA SER A 624 6.89 9.73 19.56
C SER A 624 5.69 9.47 18.64
N SER A 625 4.75 8.61 19.04
CA SER A 625 3.51 8.35 18.30
C SER A 625 2.66 9.61 18.12
N TRP A 626 2.48 10.43 19.16
CA TRP A 626 1.78 11.71 19.03
C TRP A 626 2.50 12.67 18.07
N GLY A 627 3.84 12.72 18.11
CA GLY A 627 4.64 13.46 17.14
C GLY A 627 4.41 12.99 15.71
N ASN A 628 4.40 11.68 15.47
CA ASN A 628 4.08 11.08 14.18
C ASN A 628 2.65 11.42 13.73
N ARG A 629 1.67 11.39 14.63
CA ARG A 629 0.28 11.73 14.30
C ARG A 629 0.12 13.22 13.97
N LEU A 630 0.87 14.11 14.62
CA LEU A 630 0.96 15.52 14.21
C LEU A 630 1.61 15.67 12.82
N ALA A 631 2.66 14.92 12.52
CA ALA A 631 3.25 14.89 11.17
C ALA A 631 2.28 14.33 10.11
N SER A 632 1.36 13.44 10.49
CA SER A 632 0.30 12.96 9.60
C SER A 632 -0.72 14.06 9.25
N ILE A 633 -1.01 14.98 10.18
CA ILE A 633 -1.86 16.15 9.93
C ILE A 633 -1.15 17.06 8.92
N GLU A 634 0.14 17.30 9.08
CA GLU A 634 0.95 18.07 8.13
C GLU A 634 0.93 17.45 6.72
N MET A 635 1.07 16.13 6.63
CA MET A 635 0.92 15.39 5.37
C MET A 635 -0.44 15.61 4.71
N LEU A 636 -1.54 15.63 5.48
CA LEU A 636 -2.87 15.92 4.96
C LEU A 636 -3.00 17.36 4.46
N LEU A 637 -2.43 18.34 5.16
CA LEU A 637 -2.40 19.73 4.71
C LEU A 637 -1.64 19.88 3.38
N ARG A 638 -0.49 19.21 3.23
CA ARG A 638 0.28 19.19 1.96
C ARG A 638 -0.48 18.53 0.82
N TYR A 639 -1.17 17.42 1.08
CA TYR A 639 -2.03 16.79 0.08
C TYR A 639 -3.20 17.71 -0.30
N GLY A 640 -3.84 18.33 0.69
CA GLY A 640 -4.94 19.28 0.49
C GLY A 640 -4.55 20.51 -0.32
N GLU A 641 -3.32 20.99 -0.22
CA GLU A 641 -2.81 22.09 -1.04
C GLU A 641 -2.97 21.83 -2.55
N ARG A 642 -2.74 20.58 -2.99
CA ARG A 642 -2.95 20.17 -4.38
C ARG A 642 -4.40 20.30 -4.82
N ARG A 643 -5.36 20.14 -3.89
CA ARG A 643 -6.81 20.25 -4.15
C ARG A 643 -7.30 21.71 -4.19
N ILE A 644 -6.56 22.64 -3.62
CA ILE A 644 -6.87 24.07 -3.67
C ILE A 644 -6.30 24.70 -4.96
N ARG A 645 -5.15 24.21 -5.43
CA ARG A 645 -4.44 24.76 -6.60
C ARG A 645 -4.97 24.26 -7.95
N ASN A 646 -5.58 23.07 -7.99
CA ASN A 646 -6.20 22.47 -9.17
C ASN A 646 -7.72 22.53 -8.99
#